data_AF-A0A7X6A100-F1
#
_entry.id   AF-A0A7X6A100-F1
#
_cell.length_a   1.000
_cell.length_b   1.000
_cell.length_c   1.000
_cell.angle_alpha   90.00
_cell.angle_beta   90.00
_cell.angle_gamma   90.00
#
_symmetry.space_group_name_H-M   'P 1'
#
loop_
_entity.id
_entity.type
_entity.pdbx_description
1 polymer ?
#
loop_
_entity_poly.entity_id
_entity_poly.type
_entity_poly.pdbx_seq_one_letter_code
_entity_poly.pdbx_strand_id
1 'polypeptide(L)'
;MSVGTSAVPAAGLTATDDDAATTAWHDGALRADTAGLVARSDLVQEGPAWRSYQAMPVGNGVLGAAVWAEKGYTAQLNRVDTFPDLKSAGRLVVPGLDSLMRADDYSGRLALYDGQVVQSGGGMTARSYVRADADQFVLEVTGADPSRAQTADLKLWAGRTPAVSAADGIAALAETFHDEASGSITGAVAALTAQAQGVTASVVDPLTVRLTFRPKADGSFRLVVGVPSYRGGELRTAAKRAVVESPSNHLDWWHSFWSKAAPMRITSADGSGEYVENLRTLQLYTMAASMRGDVPSTHGAVVRMFSAAQDQADWAQDAYWHFNLRMLVSANLGAGIGQLNSPYFKFYLDRAELMREWTRTHWIGGEGLCLPEFMRYDGTGDGCDNTQEPSWTRRILTSGPELVYNIWQQYRYTGDAALLNRSYPLMRDVARFYLSAMTPGADGYLHLEHVNALEVQWDTTDPVPDLAAMRVIFPLVADLATKHGDTELAARLKDAVGKLPPFRTIERGGEQVLAWSGTDEAAHNTQNPEMEALWPWGVFDETSELMQATYRQRVYPQDKDWGMDATWAARLGLSDEVKRMLLKGIADFQIYPNGFTVHRRGQEPVRNNSFYNEWGGVLTTGLQEALVQSYDGVVHVAPAWPKDWEVAGSVQIEGGHRISTEVRNGVPSVVGIQAGSDETLKVRNPWPGQEVRVVDSENRTVVAPTSADVFSLAVSPNTSYTVERVAVPLSSFAYAPLTGKPATAVKTVGNRVLGIKWSEPPLKSDLVSVVAPEKLSNLVKAQVGAPIYVDRSYTVNDLPGQLNGQALVPGANNDSKATTPPNYLTLNLTRPATVYVAFDPRGENVWWPSWLSDYTRTGETVGTTDQRLILFKRDVPAGQLVLGPNSGVPDKGNSTYVTFVVPR
;
A
#
# COMPACT_ATOMS: atom_id res chain seq x y z
N MET A 1 -4.47 59.69 14.30
CA MET A 1 -5.13 60.05 13.02
C MET A 1 -6.12 58.96 12.70
N SER A 2 -7.40 59.31 12.61
CA SER A 2 -8.52 58.39 12.36
C SER A 2 -8.72 58.15 10.87
N VAL A 3 -8.81 56.89 10.47
CA VAL A 3 -9.48 56.41 9.26
C VAL A 3 -9.97 55.01 9.66
N GLY A 4 -11.25 54.71 9.87
CA GLY A 4 -12.39 54.92 9.00
C GLY A 4 -12.86 53.55 8.53
N THR A 5 -13.63 52.84 9.37
CA THR A 5 -14.19 51.51 9.09
C THR A 5 -15.35 51.61 8.12
N SER A 6 -15.16 51.16 6.88
CA SER A 6 -16.23 50.95 5.91
C SER A 6 -16.54 49.46 5.78
N ALA A 7 -17.70 49.05 6.30
CA ALA A 7 -18.29 47.75 6.04
C ALA A 7 -18.64 47.63 4.55
N VAL A 8 -18.16 46.57 3.90
CA VAL A 8 -18.58 46.20 2.54
C VAL A 8 -19.85 45.34 2.66
N PRO A 9 -20.96 45.67 1.98
CA PRO A 9 -22.16 44.86 2.03
C PRO A 9 -21.92 43.56 1.24
N ALA A 10 -22.47 42.46 1.77
CA ALA A 10 -22.52 41.18 1.09
C ALA A 10 -23.15 41.37 -0.30
N ALA A 11 -22.35 41.14 -1.35
CA ALA A 11 -22.85 41.11 -2.71
C ALA A 11 -23.74 39.88 -2.86
N GLY A 12 -25.04 40.11 -3.01
CA GLY A 12 -25.98 39.09 -3.45
C GLY A 12 -25.56 38.60 -4.83
N LEU A 13 -25.13 37.34 -4.90
CA LEU A 13 -24.98 36.63 -6.17
C LEU A 13 -26.38 36.41 -6.73
N THR A 14 -26.73 37.21 -7.72
CA THR A 14 -27.87 36.93 -8.61
C THR A 14 -27.58 35.63 -9.34
N ALA A 15 -28.35 34.60 -9.03
CA ALA A 15 -28.41 33.34 -9.76
C ALA A 15 -28.71 33.65 -11.23
N THR A 16 -27.82 33.23 -12.12
CA THR A 16 -28.12 33.08 -13.54
C THR A 16 -28.94 31.80 -13.70
N ASP A 17 -30.20 31.93 -14.09
CA ASP A 17 -31.05 30.83 -14.58
C ASP A 17 -30.39 30.18 -15.82
N ASP A 18 -30.16 28.86 -15.76
CA ASP A 18 -30.60 27.83 -16.74
C ASP A 18 -29.83 26.49 -16.65
N ASP A 19 -29.41 26.07 -15.45
CA ASP A 19 -29.25 24.64 -15.16
C ASP A 19 -29.82 24.37 -13.76
N ALA A 20 -30.91 23.61 -13.67
CA ALA A 20 -31.45 23.18 -12.39
C ALA A 20 -30.33 22.50 -11.58
N ALA A 21 -30.17 22.86 -10.31
CA ALA A 21 -29.17 22.22 -9.46
C ALA A 21 -29.42 20.71 -9.44
N THR A 22 -28.36 19.91 -9.61
CA THR A 22 -28.49 18.45 -9.71
C THR A 22 -28.01 17.74 -8.45
N THR A 23 -28.52 16.53 -8.22
CA THR A 23 -27.99 15.63 -7.18
C THR A 23 -28.02 14.17 -7.59
N ALA A 24 -27.02 13.40 -7.15
CA ALA A 24 -26.99 11.95 -7.27
C ALA A 24 -27.77 11.23 -6.15
N TRP A 25 -28.23 11.94 -5.13
CA TRP A 25 -29.07 11.36 -4.08
C TRP A 25 -30.49 11.15 -4.60
N HIS A 26 -30.89 9.89 -4.78
CA HIS A 26 -32.20 9.53 -5.32
C HIS A 26 -32.65 8.16 -4.82
N ASP A 27 -33.95 7.97 -4.57
CA ASP A 27 -34.53 6.75 -4.02
C ASP A 27 -33.77 6.24 -2.79
N GLY A 28 -33.47 7.17 -1.87
CA GLY A 28 -32.82 6.87 -0.59
C GLY A 28 -31.37 6.41 -0.66
N ALA A 29 -30.65 6.62 -1.77
CA ALA A 29 -29.24 6.28 -1.87
C ALA A 29 -28.48 7.25 -2.78
N LEU A 30 -27.15 7.31 -2.63
CA LEU A 30 -26.29 7.98 -3.61
C LEU A 30 -26.16 7.07 -4.83
N ARG A 31 -26.85 7.39 -5.92
CA ARG A 31 -26.90 6.56 -7.13
C ARG A 31 -25.66 6.78 -7.96
N ALA A 32 -24.90 5.72 -8.22
CA ALA A 32 -23.69 5.76 -9.02
C ALA A 32 -23.68 4.71 -10.13
N ASP A 33 -23.16 5.08 -11.30
CA ASP A 33 -22.58 4.14 -12.23
C ASP A 33 -21.21 3.72 -11.68
N THR A 34 -21.21 2.64 -10.90
CA THR A 34 -20.01 2.13 -10.23
C THR A 34 -18.88 1.81 -11.22
N ALA A 35 -19.21 1.23 -12.37
CA ALA A 35 -18.20 0.88 -13.37
C ALA A 35 -17.54 2.13 -13.94
N GLY A 36 -18.35 3.10 -14.38
CA GLY A 36 -17.85 4.38 -14.89
C GLY A 36 -17.05 5.16 -13.85
N LEU A 37 -17.51 5.17 -12.59
CA LEU A 37 -16.83 5.85 -11.48
C LEU A 37 -15.47 5.22 -11.17
N VAL A 38 -15.38 3.89 -11.02
CA VAL A 38 -14.10 3.22 -10.73
C VAL A 38 -13.14 3.34 -11.91
N ALA A 39 -13.62 3.23 -13.14
CA ALA A 39 -12.79 3.32 -14.35
C ALA A 39 -12.15 4.71 -14.55
N ARG A 40 -12.67 5.77 -13.90
CA ARG A 40 -11.99 7.08 -13.85
C ARG A 40 -10.60 6.98 -13.21
N SER A 41 -10.39 5.97 -12.38
CA SER A 41 -9.17 5.74 -11.60
C SER A 41 -8.30 4.60 -12.15
N ASP A 42 -8.64 4.04 -13.33
CA ASP A 42 -7.78 3.07 -14.01
C ASP A 42 -6.36 3.64 -14.21
N LEU A 43 -5.35 2.82 -13.98
CA LEU A 43 -3.97 3.22 -14.26
C LEU A 43 -3.66 3.01 -15.74
N VAL A 44 -3.71 4.09 -16.51
CA VAL A 44 -3.46 4.07 -17.95
C VAL A 44 -1.99 3.82 -18.25
N GLN A 45 -1.71 3.00 -19.26
CA GLN A 45 -0.39 2.77 -19.82
C GLN A 45 -0.40 3.23 -21.28
N GLU A 46 0.04 4.46 -21.53
CA GLU A 46 0.28 5.01 -22.87
C GLU A 46 1.49 4.32 -23.53
N GLY A 47 2.42 3.82 -22.72
CA GLY A 47 3.51 2.94 -23.13
C GLY A 47 3.66 1.75 -22.17
N PRO A 48 4.38 0.69 -22.56
CA PRO A 48 4.55 -0.47 -21.70
C PRO A 48 5.42 -0.18 -20.47
N ALA A 49 5.11 -0.88 -19.38
CA ALA A 49 5.94 -0.92 -18.18
C ALA A 49 7.25 -1.70 -18.42
N TRP A 50 8.28 -1.06 -18.96
CA TRP A 50 9.55 -1.74 -19.28
C TRP A 50 10.47 -1.95 -18.08
N ARG A 51 10.09 -1.51 -16.88
CA ARG A 51 10.87 -1.64 -15.65
C ARG A 51 10.04 -2.29 -14.54
N SER A 52 10.67 -3.04 -13.66
CA SER A 52 10.00 -3.74 -12.55
C SER A 52 9.27 -2.79 -11.59
N TYR A 53 9.83 -1.62 -11.29
CA TYR A 53 9.19 -0.60 -10.44
C TYR A 53 7.92 0.01 -11.07
N GLN A 54 7.67 -0.26 -12.36
CA GLN A 54 6.47 0.15 -13.10
C GLN A 54 5.41 -0.95 -13.14
N ALA A 55 5.67 -2.10 -12.51
CA ALA A 55 4.79 -3.25 -12.61
C ALA A 55 3.40 -2.96 -12.03
N MET A 56 2.38 -3.49 -12.70
CA MET A 56 0.99 -3.36 -12.26
C MET A 56 0.62 -4.51 -11.33
N PRO A 57 0.05 -4.23 -10.15
CA PRO A 57 -0.37 -5.24 -9.20
C PRO A 57 -1.70 -5.89 -9.61
N VAL A 58 -1.80 -7.21 -9.45
CA VAL A 58 -3.06 -7.98 -9.47
C VAL A 58 -3.04 -9.04 -8.37
N GLY A 59 -4.16 -9.31 -7.71
CA GLY A 59 -4.19 -10.28 -6.60
C GLY A 59 -5.59 -10.67 -6.14
N ASN A 60 -5.65 -11.69 -5.29
CA ASN A 60 -6.89 -12.20 -4.68
C ASN A 60 -6.84 -12.22 -3.14
N GLY A 61 -5.81 -11.61 -2.56
CA GLY A 61 -5.54 -11.53 -1.13
C GLY A 61 -4.82 -12.72 -0.50
N VAL A 62 -4.42 -13.71 -1.30
CA VAL A 62 -3.54 -14.83 -0.91
C VAL A 62 -2.38 -14.95 -1.89
N LEU A 63 -2.69 -14.91 -3.18
CA LEU A 63 -1.77 -14.86 -4.31
C LEU A 63 -1.83 -13.47 -4.94
N GLY A 64 -0.65 -12.94 -5.26
CA GLY A 64 -0.49 -11.71 -6.03
C GLY A 64 0.50 -11.87 -7.15
N ALA A 65 0.43 -10.96 -8.11
CA ALA A 65 1.40 -10.82 -9.17
C ALA A 65 1.74 -9.35 -9.46
N ALA A 66 3.00 -9.13 -9.79
CA ALA A 66 3.48 -7.89 -10.40
C ALA A 66 3.66 -8.11 -11.91
N VAL A 67 2.99 -7.34 -12.77
CA VAL A 67 2.99 -7.54 -14.24
C VAL A 67 3.70 -6.39 -14.98
N TRP A 68 4.67 -6.71 -15.84
CA TRP A 68 5.42 -5.73 -16.63
C TRP A 68 5.99 -6.31 -17.95
N ALA A 69 6.61 -5.49 -18.78
CA ALA A 69 6.97 -5.79 -20.18
C ALA A 69 8.44 -6.17 -20.43
N GLU A 70 9.29 -6.20 -19.41
CA GLU A 70 10.76 -6.26 -19.56
C GLU A 70 11.26 -7.37 -20.50
N LYS A 71 10.66 -8.56 -20.45
CA LYS A 71 11.01 -9.71 -21.30
C LYS A 71 9.90 -10.06 -22.30
N GLY A 72 9.27 -9.04 -22.87
CA GLY A 72 8.09 -9.16 -23.72
C GLY A 72 6.81 -9.26 -22.89
N TYR A 73 6.76 -10.19 -21.95
CA TYR A 73 5.76 -10.17 -20.88
C TYR A 73 6.35 -10.86 -19.66
N THR A 74 6.17 -10.28 -18.49
CA THR A 74 6.72 -10.79 -17.24
C THR A 74 5.70 -10.62 -16.12
N ALA A 75 5.49 -11.68 -15.35
CA ALA A 75 4.70 -11.65 -14.12
C ALA A 75 5.47 -12.34 -12.99
N GLN A 76 5.78 -11.63 -11.91
CA GLN A 76 6.32 -12.26 -10.69
C GLN A 76 5.17 -12.62 -9.76
N LEU A 77 5.16 -13.86 -9.26
CA LEU A 77 4.10 -14.45 -8.45
C LEU A 77 4.57 -14.57 -7.01
N ASN A 78 3.76 -14.05 -6.08
CA ASN A 78 4.09 -14.04 -4.65
C ASN A 78 2.88 -14.50 -3.83
N ARG A 79 3.13 -15.20 -2.73
CA ARG A 79 2.11 -15.56 -1.74
C ARG A 79 2.34 -14.81 -0.44
N VAL A 80 1.27 -14.69 0.36
CA VAL A 80 1.32 -14.06 1.69
C VAL A 80 1.86 -14.98 2.80
N ASP A 81 2.06 -16.27 2.51
CA ASP A 81 2.27 -17.32 3.52
C ASP A 81 3.53 -18.20 3.28
N THR A 82 4.53 -17.71 2.55
CA THR A 82 5.80 -18.42 2.29
C THR A 82 6.89 -18.10 3.32
N PHE A 83 6.55 -18.24 4.61
CA PHE A 83 7.43 -17.97 5.75
C PHE A 83 8.64 -18.91 5.87
N PRO A 84 9.75 -18.46 6.48
CA PRO A 84 9.93 -17.18 7.18
C PRO A 84 10.26 -15.99 6.24
N ASP A 85 10.87 -16.27 5.09
CA ASP A 85 11.47 -15.22 4.25
C ASP A 85 10.49 -14.57 3.24
N LEU A 86 9.23 -15.02 3.19
CA LEU A 86 8.25 -14.62 2.17
C LEU A 86 8.82 -14.71 0.75
N LYS A 87 9.49 -15.82 0.48
CA LYS A 87 10.09 -16.11 -0.83
C LYS A 87 9.01 -16.15 -1.90
N SER A 88 9.31 -15.59 -3.07
CA SER A 88 8.36 -15.62 -4.18
C SER A 88 8.07 -17.06 -4.63
N ALA A 89 6.93 -17.24 -5.28
CA ALA A 89 6.57 -18.52 -5.88
C ALA A 89 7.22 -18.75 -7.26
N GLY A 90 7.61 -17.67 -7.94
CA GLY A 90 8.31 -17.74 -9.22
C GLY A 90 7.96 -16.60 -10.17
N ARG A 91 8.61 -16.60 -11.34
CA ARG A 91 8.40 -15.59 -12.38
C ARG A 91 8.01 -16.24 -13.70
N LEU A 92 6.85 -15.85 -14.22
CA LEU A 92 6.41 -16.19 -15.58
C LEU A 92 7.02 -15.21 -16.58
N VAL A 93 7.57 -15.72 -17.67
CA VAL A 93 8.06 -14.93 -18.81
C VAL A 93 7.50 -15.48 -20.12
N VAL A 94 6.90 -14.61 -20.94
CA VAL A 94 6.31 -14.97 -22.25
C VAL A 94 6.93 -14.10 -23.35
N PRO A 95 8.09 -14.50 -23.91
CA PRO A 95 8.84 -13.66 -24.85
C PRO A 95 8.08 -13.33 -26.14
N GLY A 96 7.13 -14.19 -26.52
CA GLY A 96 6.32 -14.01 -27.72
C GLY A 96 5.42 -12.77 -27.74
N LEU A 97 5.19 -12.16 -26.57
CA LEU A 97 4.41 -10.93 -26.45
C LEU A 97 5.23 -9.64 -26.64
N ASP A 98 6.54 -9.74 -26.89
CA ASP A 98 7.36 -8.55 -27.12
C ASP A 98 6.89 -7.72 -28.33
N SER A 99 6.32 -8.34 -29.37
CA SER A 99 5.73 -7.59 -30.49
C SER A 99 4.47 -6.80 -30.11
N LEU A 100 3.71 -7.24 -29.10
CA LEU A 100 2.60 -6.46 -28.55
C LEU A 100 3.16 -5.23 -27.86
N MET A 101 4.14 -5.42 -26.96
CA MET A 101 4.69 -4.33 -26.16
C MET A 101 5.43 -3.28 -26.99
N ARG A 102 6.07 -3.67 -28.10
CA ARG A 102 6.81 -2.73 -28.95
C ARG A 102 5.99 -2.10 -30.06
N ALA A 103 4.70 -2.40 -30.15
CA ALA A 103 3.86 -1.86 -31.21
C ALA A 103 3.66 -0.35 -31.02
N ASP A 104 3.65 0.40 -32.13
CA ASP A 104 3.45 1.86 -32.10
C ASP A 104 2.05 2.25 -31.59
N ASP A 105 1.07 1.34 -31.74
CA ASP A 105 -0.31 1.48 -31.27
C ASP A 105 -0.54 0.83 -29.89
N TYR A 106 0.52 0.63 -29.10
CA TYR A 106 0.39 0.07 -27.76
C TYR A 106 -0.59 0.88 -26.90
N SER A 107 -1.46 0.17 -26.20
CA SER A 107 -2.27 0.71 -25.11
C SER A 107 -2.44 -0.33 -24.03
N GLY A 108 -2.32 0.08 -22.77
CA GLY A 108 -2.65 -0.78 -21.65
C GLY A 108 -3.31 -0.05 -20.50
N ARG A 109 -3.80 -0.82 -19.53
CA ARG A 109 -4.30 -0.29 -18.25
C ARG A 109 -4.34 -1.37 -17.18
N LEU A 110 -4.24 -0.97 -15.92
CA LEU A 110 -4.83 -1.72 -14.83
C LEU A 110 -6.30 -1.28 -14.71
N ALA A 111 -7.22 -2.15 -15.09
CA ALA A 111 -8.66 -1.94 -15.01
C ALA A 111 -9.14 -2.29 -13.59
N LEU A 112 -9.33 -1.28 -12.75
CA LEU A 112 -9.58 -1.48 -11.31
C LEU A 112 -10.95 -2.13 -11.04
N TYR A 113 -11.96 -1.80 -11.87
CA TYR A 113 -13.32 -2.33 -11.72
C TYR A 113 -13.36 -3.85 -11.92
N ASP A 114 -12.55 -4.36 -12.84
CA ASP A 114 -12.51 -5.77 -13.21
C ASP A 114 -11.38 -6.54 -12.51
N GLY A 115 -10.39 -5.84 -11.94
CA GLY A 115 -9.23 -6.43 -11.28
C GLY A 115 -8.25 -7.14 -12.21
N GLN A 116 -8.03 -6.56 -13.40
CA GLN A 116 -7.21 -7.13 -14.46
C GLN A 116 -6.30 -6.09 -15.12
N VAL A 117 -5.14 -6.54 -15.61
CA VAL A 117 -4.31 -5.76 -16.53
C VAL A 117 -4.71 -6.13 -17.96
N VAL A 118 -5.03 -5.13 -18.78
CA VAL A 118 -5.37 -5.28 -20.19
C VAL A 118 -4.37 -4.50 -21.03
N GLN A 119 -3.79 -5.15 -22.02
CA GLN A 119 -2.79 -4.58 -22.93
C GLN A 119 -3.13 -4.97 -24.36
N SER A 120 -2.86 -4.07 -25.30
CA SER A 120 -3.09 -4.27 -26.72
C SER A 120 -2.02 -3.57 -27.54
N GLY A 121 -1.74 -4.08 -28.73
CA GLY A 121 -0.76 -3.51 -29.65
C GLY A 121 -0.42 -4.50 -30.76
N GLY A 122 -0.20 -4.02 -31.98
CA GLY A 122 0.21 -4.84 -33.12
C GLY A 122 -0.81 -5.92 -33.47
N GLY A 123 -2.11 -5.64 -33.28
CA GLY A 123 -3.20 -6.58 -33.52
C GLY A 123 -3.38 -7.68 -32.45
N MET A 124 -2.58 -7.69 -31.38
CA MET A 124 -2.74 -8.60 -30.26
C MET A 124 -3.40 -7.91 -29.06
N THR A 125 -4.06 -8.70 -28.23
CA THR A 125 -4.53 -8.28 -26.89
C THR A 125 -4.10 -9.32 -25.86
N ALA A 126 -3.60 -8.85 -24.72
CA ALA A 126 -3.25 -9.63 -23.54
C ALA A 126 -4.08 -9.14 -22.34
N ARG A 127 -4.69 -10.08 -21.63
CA ARG A 127 -5.46 -9.83 -20.41
C ARG A 127 -4.93 -10.73 -19.30
N SER A 128 -4.58 -10.16 -18.16
CA SER A 128 -4.02 -10.93 -17.05
C SER A 128 -4.60 -10.54 -15.71
N TYR A 129 -4.83 -11.53 -14.86
CA TYR A 129 -5.44 -11.37 -13.56
C TYR A 129 -5.11 -12.54 -12.64
N VAL A 130 -5.23 -12.33 -11.33
CA VAL A 130 -5.30 -13.43 -10.36
C VAL A 130 -6.78 -13.72 -10.12
N ARG A 131 -7.18 -14.98 -10.25
CA ARG A 131 -8.56 -15.42 -10.01
C ARG A 131 -9.01 -15.07 -8.60
N ALA A 132 -10.21 -14.49 -8.47
CA ALA A 132 -10.74 -14.12 -7.16
C ALA A 132 -11.14 -15.35 -6.32
N ASP A 133 -11.35 -16.50 -6.95
CA ASP A 133 -11.81 -17.76 -6.39
C ASP A 133 -10.75 -18.86 -6.30
N ALA A 134 -9.56 -18.64 -6.85
CA ALA A 134 -8.51 -19.65 -6.88
C ALA A 134 -7.13 -19.01 -6.85
N ASP A 135 -6.16 -19.71 -6.27
CA ASP A 135 -4.74 -19.34 -6.30
C ASP A 135 -4.15 -19.63 -7.67
N GLN A 136 -4.66 -18.93 -8.69
CA GLN A 136 -4.29 -19.08 -10.09
C GLN A 136 -4.10 -17.70 -10.72
N PHE A 137 -2.91 -17.48 -11.28
CA PHE A 137 -2.65 -16.40 -12.22
C PHE A 137 -3.03 -16.84 -13.63
N VAL A 138 -3.73 -15.97 -14.35
CA VAL A 138 -4.22 -16.23 -15.71
C VAL A 138 -3.65 -15.19 -16.66
N LEU A 139 -3.21 -15.63 -17.83
CA LEU A 139 -2.91 -14.76 -18.97
C LEU A 139 -3.67 -15.27 -20.20
N GLU A 140 -4.56 -14.45 -20.72
CA GLU A 140 -5.34 -14.70 -21.94
C GLU A 140 -4.84 -13.80 -23.06
N VAL A 141 -4.56 -14.40 -24.21
CA VAL A 141 -4.04 -13.69 -25.38
C VAL A 141 -4.91 -13.99 -26.60
N THR A 142 -5.15 -12.97 -27.41
CA THR A 142 -5.82 -13.07 -28.71
C THR A 142 -5.01 -12.33 -29.79
N GLY A 143 -5.22 -12.69 -31.06
CA GLY A 143 -4.54 -12.08 -32.20
C GLY A 143 -3.09 -12.55 -32.43
N ALA A 144 -2.61 -13.57 -31.70
CA ALA A 144 -1.28 -14.13 -31.92
C ALA A 144 -1.24 -14.99 -33.19
N ASP A 145 -0.09 -15.04 -33.87
CA ASP A 145 0.11 -15.85 -35.08
C ASP A 145 -0.02 -17.36 -34.76
N PRO A 146 -1.04 -18.08 -35.27
CA PRO A 146 -1.28 -19.48 -34.97
C PRO A 146 -0.21 -20.43 -35.56
N SER A 147 0.57 -19.97 -36.56
CA SER A 147 1.65 -20.74 -37.15
C SER A 147 2.93 -20.70 -36.32
N ARG A 148 3.09 -19.67 -35.48
CA ARG A 148 4.30 -19.41 -34.70
C ARG A 148 4.22 -20.08 -33.33
N ALA A 149 5.19 -20.93 -33.04
CA ALA A 149 5.34 -21.51 -31.71
C ALA A 149 5.64 -20.42 -30.68
N GLN A 150 5.04 -20.57 -29.51
CA GLN A 150 5.17 -19.72 -28.33
C GLN A 150 5.87 -20.51 -27.23
N THR A 151 6.56 -19.79 -26.35
CA THR A 151 7.15 -20.35 -25.13
C THR A 151 6.72 -19.54 -23.92
N ALA A 152 6.49 -20.24 -22.81
CA ALA A 152 6.27 -19.63 -21.50
C ALA A 152 7.20 -20.28 -20.48
N ASP A 153 8.06 -19.47 -19.86
CA ASP A 153 9.01 -19.92 -18.86
C ASP A 153 8.50 -19.58 -17.47
N LEU A 154 8.56 -20.55 -16.57
CA LEU A 154 8.39 -20.33 -15.15
C LEU A 154 9.74 -20.58 -14.49
N LYS A 155 10.24 -19.59 -13.75
CA LYS A 155 11.59 -19.64 -13.20
C LYS A 155 11.77 -19.05 -11.81
N LEU A 156 12.85 -19.46 -11.19
CA LEU A 156 13.43 -18.95 -9.95
C LEU A 156 14.86 -18.44 -10.23
N TRP A 157 15.56 -17.95 -9.21
CA TRP A 157 16.90 -17.35 -9.32
C TRP A 157 17.94 -18.10 -8.50
N ALA A 158 19.20 -17.71 -8.67
CA ALA A 158 20.33 -18.27 -7.94
C ALA A 158 20.10 -18.23 -6.42
N GLY A 159 20.54 -19.29 -5.73
CA GLY A 159 20.32 -19.49 -4.29
C GLY A 159 19.07 -20.30 -3.94
N ARG A 160 18.22 -20.62 -4.94
CA ARG A 160 17.03 -21.47 -4.77
C ARG A 160 17.35 -22.94 -5.07
N THR A 161 16.62 -23.85 -4.43
CA THR A 161 16.77 -25.30 -4.62
C THR A 161 15.40 -25.98 -4.78
N PRO A 162 14.63 -25.65 -5.84
CA PRO A 162 13.30 -26.20 -6.03
C PRO A 162 13.35 -27.66 -6.51
N ALA A 163 12.29 -28.41 -6.21
CA ALA A 163 11.92 -29.58 -7.00
C ALA A 163 11.32 -29.13 -8.34
N VAL A 164 11.62 -29.88 -9.41
CA VAL A 164 11.19 -29.56 -10.78
C VAL A 164 10.39 -30.70 -11.39
N SER A 165 9.40 -30.39 -12.21
CA SER A 165 8.62 -31.38 -12.96
C SER A 165 8.19 -30.84 -14.32
N ALA A 166 8.16 -31.72 -15.32
CA ALA A 166 7.62 -31.44 -16.64
C ALA A 166 6.98 -32.72 -17.18
N ALA A 167 5.64 -32.76 -17.23
CA ALA A 167 4.88 -33.92 -17.66
C ALA A 167 3.44 -33.54 -18.03
N ASP A 168 2.84 -34.29 -18.95
CA ASP A 168 1.42 -34.16 -19.30
C ASP A 168 0.98 -32.72 -19.66
N GLY A 169 1.88 -31.97 -20.33
CA GLY A 169 1.63 -30.56 -20.68
C GLY A 169 1.71 -29.57 -19.50
N ILE A 170 2.18 -30.03 -18.33
CA ILE A 170 2.33 -29.23 -17.11
C ILE A 170 3.81 -29.12 -16.75
N ALA A 171 4.27 -27.89 -16.56
CA ALA A 171 5.61 -27.55 -16.10
C ALA A 171 5.52 -26.98 -14.68
N ALA A 172 6.30 -27.46 -13.71
CA ALA A 172 6.17 -27.03 -12.31
C ALA A 172 7.51 -26.91 -11.57
N LEU A 173 7.55 -25.93 -10.67
CA LEU A 173 8.57 -25.74 -9.64
C LEU A 173 7.90 -25.83 -8.27
N ALA A 174 8.55 -26.39 -7.28
CA ALA A 174 8.07 -26.33 -5.89
C ALA A 174 9.22 -26.31 -4.90
N GLU A 175 9.06 -25.55 -3.83
CA GLU A 175 10.04 -25.47 -2.75
C GLU A 175 9.33 -25.34 -1.42
N THR A 176 9.92 -25.96 -0.39
CA THR A 176 9.48 -25.85 1.00
C THR A 176 10.51 -25.09 1.80
N PHE A 177 10.05 -24.28 2.74
CA PHE A 177 10.87 -23.48 3.63
C PHE A 177 10.63 -23.96 5.06
N HIS A 178 11.72 -24.26 5.76
CA HIS A 178 11.68 -24.65 7.17
C HIS A 178 12.09 -23.46 8.01
N ASP A 179 11.26 -23.07 8.96
CA ASP A 179 11.62 -22.10 9.98
C ASP A 179 12.11 -22.82 11.23
N GLU A 180 13.39 -22.68 11.54
CA GLU A 180 13.99 -23.33 12.71
C GLU A 180 13.40 -22.82 14.03
N ALA A 181 12.96 -21.56 14.09
CA ALA A 181 12.43 -20.96 15.32
C ALA A 181 11.06 -21.55 15.70
N SER A 182 10.17 -21.69 14.71
CA SER A 182 8.81 -22.22 14.93
C SER A 182 8.67 -23.72 14.67
N GLY A 183 9.64 -24.33 13.98
CA GLY A 183 9.53 -25.68 13.43
C GLY A 183 8.52 -25.79 12.28
N SER A 184 8.04 -24.67 11.75
CA SER A 184 7.02 -24.67 10.69
C SER A 184 7.62 -25.01 9.33
N ILE A 185 6.80 -25.64 8.48
CA ILE A 185 7.11 -25.88 7.07
C ILE A 185 6.06 -25.17 6.24
N THR A 186 6.51 -24.19 5.45
CA THR A 186 5.70 -23.53 4.42
C THR A 186 6.31 -23.79 3.05
N GLY A 187 5.73 -23.21 2.00
CA GLY A 187 6.20 -23.38 0.64
C GLY A 187 5.12 -23.08 -0.39
N ALA A 188 5.53 -23.13 -1.65
CA ALA A 188 4.64 -22.97 -2.78
C ALA A 188 4.96 -24.00 -3.87
N VAL A 189 3.92 -24.49 -4.53
CA VAL A 189 4.04 -25.02 -5.88
C VAL A 189 3.73 -23.89 -6.84
N ALA A 190 4.49 -23.74 -7.92
CA ALA A 190 4.09 -22.94 -9.07
C ALA A 190 4.03 -23.89 -10.28
N ALA A 191 2.83 -24.13 -10.79
CA ALA A 191 2.57 -25.05 -11.89
C ALA A 191 1.92 -24.32 -13.06
N LEU A 192 2.48 -24.48 -14.25
CA LEU A 192 2.13 -23.79 -15.48
C LEU A 192 1.53 -24.79 -16.49
N THR A 193 0.36 -24.47 -17.03
CA THR A 193 -0.29 -25.17 -18.16
C THR A 193 -0.83 -24.16 -19.19
N ALA A 194 -1.26 -24.65 -20.35
CA ALA A 194 -1.84 -23.82 -21.41
C ALA A 194 -3.08 -24.47 -22.04
N GLN A 195 -4.09 -23.66 -22.37
CA GLN A 195 -5.12 -24.01 -23.35
C GLN A 195 -4.68 -23.50 -24.73
N ALA A 196 -4.00 -24.37 -25.48
CA ALA A 196 -3.41 -24.07 -26.77
C ALA A 196 -3.21 -25.35 -27.59
N GLN A 197 -2.66 -25.24 -28.80
CA GLN A 197 -2.33 -26.40 -29.64
C GLN A 197 -0.95 -26.97 -29.28
N GLY A 198 -0.83 -28.30 -29.18
CA GLY A 198 0.45 -28.99 -29.08
C GLY A 198 1.26 -28.61 -27.83
N VAL A 199 0.61 -28.48 -26.67
CA VAL A 199 1.25 -28.08 -25.42
C VAL A 199 2.22 -29.17 -24.95
N THR A 200 3.48 -28.79 -24.77
CA THR A 200 4.55 -29.64 -24.27
C THR A 200 5.29 -28.94 -23.13
N ALA A 201 5.74 -29.72 -22.14
CA ALA A 201 6.48 -29.22 -20.99
C ALA A 201 7.90 -29.79 -20.98
N SER A 202 8.89 -28.98 -20.58
CA SER A 202 10.29 -29.38 -20.45
C SER A 202 10.98 -28.69 -19.28
N VAL A 203 11.97 -29.35 -18.67
CA VAL A 203 12.92 -28.71 -17.75
C VAL A 203 14.04 -28.10 -18.58
N VAL A 204 14.28 -26.79 -18.42
CA VAL A 204 15.37 -26.09 -19.11
C VAL A 204 16.66 -26.22 -18.30
N ASP A 205 16.56 -25.97 -17.00
CA ASP A 205 17.62 -26.09 -16.01
C ASP A 205 16.98 -26.29 -14.61
N PRO A 206 17.75 -26.50 -13.52
CA PRO A 206 17.19 -26.71 -12.19
C PRO A 206 16.32 -25.58 -11.62
N LEU A 207 16.36 -24.38 -12.22
CA LEU A 207 15.60 -23.20 -11.78
C LEU A 207 14.52 -22.78 -12.77
N THR A 208 14.47 -23.39 -13.96
CA THR A 208 13.60 -22.97 -15.06
C THR A 208 12.89 -24.15 -15.71
N VAL A 209 11.58 -24.06 -15.80
CA VAL A 209 10.73 -24.96 -16.59
C VAL A 209 10.02 -24.19 -17.70
N ARG A 210 9.73 -24.85 -18.82
CA ARG A 210 9.18 -24.22 -20.03
C ARG A 210 7.96 -24.99 -20.55
N LEU A 211 6.96 -24.25 -20.99
CA LEU A 211 5.96 -24.72 -21.94
C LEU A 211 6.30 -24.27 -23.37
N THR A 212 6.08 -25.16 -24.33
CA THR A 212 6.06 -24.84 -25.77
C THR A 212 4.70 -25.22 -26.35
N PHE A 213 4.08 -24.31 -27.10
CA PHE A 213 2.76 -24.50 -27.69
C PHE A 213 2.57 -23.63 -28.94
N ARG A 214 1.46 -23.80 -29.66
CA ARG A 214 1.00 -22.86 -30.70
C ARG A 214 -0.37 -22.29 -30.31
N PRO A 215 -0.67 -21.02 -30.65
CA PRO A 215 -2.03 -20.49 -30.47
C PRO A 215 -3.09 -21.36 -31.17
N LYS A 216 -4.34 -21.28 -30.72
CA LYS A 216 -5.50 -21.87 -31.42
C LYS A 216 -5.65 -21.23 -32.80
N ALA A 217 -6.47 -21.84 -33.67
CA ALA A 217 -6.62 -21.39 -35.06
C ALA A 217 -7.11 -19.93 -35.19
N ASP A 218 -7.83 -19.42 -34.19
CA ASP A 218 -8.27 -18.02 -34.07
C ASP A 218 -7.21 -17.06 -33.48
N GLY A 219 -5.98 -17.56 -33.26
CA GLY A 219 -4.89 -16.80 -32.67
C GLY A 219 -4.97 -16.64 -31.14
N SER A 220 -5.90 -17.34 -30.47
CA SER A 220 -6.04 -17.28 -29.02
C SER A 220 -5.22 -18.33 -28.27
N PHE A 221 -4.75 -18.00 -27.07
CA PHE A 221 -4.27 -18.98 -26.10
C PHE A 221 -4.47 -18.48 -24.68
N ARG A 222 -4.46 -19.41 -23.73
CA ARG A 222 -4.59 -19.09 -22.31
C ARG A 222 -3.55 -19.84 -21.50
N LEU A 223 -2.82 -19.12 -20.66
CA LEU A 223 -1.88 -19.68 -19.68
C LEU A 223 -2.49 -19.63 -18.29
N VAL A 224 -2.27 -20.69 -17.52
CA VAL A 224 -2.63 -20.77 -16.09
C VAL A 224 -1.38 -21.10 -15.31
N VAL A 225 -1.08 -20.27 -14.31
CA VAL A 225 -0.10 -20.60 -13.27
C VAL A 225 -0.84 -20.81 -11.96
N GLY A 226 -1.00 -22.06 -11.56
CA GLY A 226 -1.55 -22.43 -10.25
C GLY A 226 -0.48 -22.37 -9.17
N VAL A 227 -0.77 -21.65 -8.08
CA VAL A 227 0.17 -21.38 -7.00
C VAL A 227 -0.40 -21.67 -5.61
N PRO A 228 -0.87 -22.89 -5.30
CA PRO A 228 -1.33 -23.23 -3.96
C PRO A 228 -0.17 -23.30 -2.95
N SER A 229 -0.50 -23.21 -1.66
CA SER A 229 0.47 -23.50 -0.60
C SER A 229 0.98 -24.94 -0.69
N TYR A 230 2.22 -25.15 -0.26
CA TYR A 230 2.90 -26.43 -0.35
C TYR A 230 3.72 -26.73 0.90
N ARG A 231 3.54 -27.91 1.47
CA ARG A 231 4.26 -28.36 2.68
C ARG A 231 5.05 -29.66 2.44
N GLY A 232 5.36 -29.96 1.18
CA GLY A 232 5.96 -31.23 0.75
C GLY A 232 4.96 -32.20 0.13
N GLY A 233 5.46 -33.33 -0.38
CA GLY A 233 4.68 -34.35 -1.08
C GLY A 233 5.17 -34.62 -2.50
N GLU A 234 4.32 -35.25 -3.32
CA GLU A 234 4.64 -35.58 -4.71
C GLU A 234 4.27 -34.43 -5.65
N LEU A 235 5.27 -33.84 -6.31
CA LEU A 235 5.14 -32.62 -7.11
C LEU A 235 4.17 -32.77 -8.30
N ARG A 236 4.17 -33.88 -9.05
CA ARG A 236 3.26 -34.02 -10.21
C ARG A 236 1.80 -33.96 -9.78
N THR A 237 1.47 -34.60 -8.66
CA THR A 237 0.11 -34.62 -8.10
C THR A 237 -0.30 -33.24 -7.65
N ALA A 238 0.57 -32.52 -6.94
CA ALA A 238 0.33 -31.15 -6.52
C ALA A 238 0.17 -30.21 -7.74
N ALA A 239 1.05 -30.33 -8.74
CA ALA A 239 0.99 -29.55 -9.97
C ALA A 239 -0.29 -29.80 -10.77
N LYS A 240 -0.71 -31.05 -10.93
CA LYS A 240 -1.99 -31.40 -11.59
C LYS A 240 -3.18 -30.76 -10.92
N ARG A 241 -3.22 -30.75 -9.57
CA ARG A 241 -4.29 -30.09 -8.80
C ARG A 241 -4.27 -28.57 -8.95
N ALA A 242 -3.07 -27.98 -8.91
CA ALA A 242 -2.88 -26.53 -8.96
C ALA A 242 -3.46 -25.88 -10.24
N VAL A 243 -3.41 -26.60 -11.36
CA VAL A 243 -3.85 -26.09 -12.67
C VAL A 243 -5.23 -26.59 -13.10
N VAL A 244 -5.98 -27.27 -12.23
CA VAL A 244 -7.36 -27.67 -12.56
C VAL A 244 -8.18 -26.42 -12.80
N GLU A 245 -8.83 -26.38 -13.96
CA GLU A 245 -9.70 -25.28 -14.34
C GLU A 245 -11.15 -25.54 -13.95
N SER A 246 -11.83 -24.46 -13.61
CA SER A 246 -13.24 -24.40 -13.25
C SER A 246 -13.81 -23.06 -13.75
N PRO A 247 -15.14 -22.94 -13.94
CA PRO A 247 -15.76 -21.63 -14.20
C PRO A 247 -15.27 -20.61 -13.17
N SER A 248 -14.82 -19.45 -13.64
CA SER A 248 -14.30 -18.40 -12.77
C SER A 248 -15.39 -17.40 -12.40
N ASN A 249 -15.45 -17.02 -11.13
CA ASN A 249 -16.32 -15.94 -10.62
C ASN A 249 -15.59 -14.59 -10.49
N HIS A 250 -14.42 -14.42 -11.13
CA HIS A 250 -13.52 -13.31 -10.88
C HIS A 250 -14.18 -11.93 -11.06
N LEU A 251 -14.87 -11.71 -12.19
CA LEU A 251 -15.55 -10.46 -12.47
C LEU A 251 -16.72 -10.23 -11.51
N ASP A 252 -17.56 -11.25 -11.29
CA ASP A 252 -18.68 -11.16 -10.35
C ASP A 252 -18.22 -10.76 -8.94
N TRP A 253 -17.09 -11.30 -8.49
CA TRP A 253 -16.50 -10.96 -7.20
C TRP A 253 -16.06 -9.48 -7.15
N TRP A 254 -15.31 -9.02 -8.16
CA TRP A 254 -14.83 -7.63 -8.22
C TRP A 254 -15.98 -6.62 -8.34
N HIS A 255 -16.96 -6.90 -9.19
CA HIS A 255 -18.13 -6.04 -9.38
C HIS A 255 -18.98 -6.00 -8.10
N SER A 256 -19.13 -7.13 -7.41
CA SER A 256 -19.80 -7.20 -6.10
C SER A 256 -19.06 -6.39 -5.03
N PHE A 257 -17.73 -6.47 -5.00
CA PHE A 257 -16.91 -5.65 -4.09
C PHE A 257 -17.16 -4.14 -4.32
N TRP A 258 -17.03 -3.68 -5.56
CA TRP A 258 -17.21 -2.26 -5.89
C TRP A 258 -18.64 -1.76 -5.67
N SER A 259 -19.65 -2.62 -5.82
CA SER A 259 -21.05 -2.26 -5.52
C SER A 259 -21.31 -1.96 -4.04
N LYS A 260 -20.48 -2.50 -3.14
CA LYS A 260 -20.60 -2.34 -1.69
C LYS A 260 -19.74 -1.20 -1.16
N ALA A 261 -18.55 -1.01 -1.74
CA ALA A 261 -17.61 0.03 -1.35
C ALA A 261 -18.24 1.43 -1.44
N ALA A 262 -17.95 2.27 -0.45
CA ALA A 262 -18.49 3.62 -0.39
C ALA A 262 -17.94 4.47 -1.56
N PRO A 263 -18.81 4.95 -2.48
CA PRO A 263 -18.38 5.71 -3.64
C PRO A 263 -17.85 7.08 -3.22
N MET A 264 -16.90 7.62 -3.99
CA MET A 264 -16.41 8.97 -3.83
C MET A 264 -15.86 9.47 -5.16
N ARG A 265 -16.46 10.53 -5.70
CA ARG A 265 -15.95 11.28 -6.85
C ARG A 265 -15.50 12.64 -6.37
N ILE A 266 -14.28 13.04 -6.71
CA ILE A 266 -13.70 14.33 -6.35
C ILE A 266 -13.32 15.03 -7.64
N THR A 267 -13.65 16.32 -7.74
CA THR A 267 -13.24 17.17 -8.86
C THR A 267 -12.66 18.48 -8.38
N SER A 268 -11.69 19.00 -9.12
CA SER A 268 -10.98 20.23 -8.78
C SER A 268 -10.49 20.93 -10.05
N ALA A 269 -10.39 22.26 -10.01
CA ALA A 269 -9.97 23.03 -11.18
C ALA A 269 -8.53 22.70 -11.63
N ASP A 270 -7.66 22.28 -10.70
CA ASP A 270 -6.25 21.96 -10.94
C ASP A 270 -5.98 20.46 -11.16
N GLY A 271 -7.01 19.62 -11.11
CA GLY A 271 -6.91 18.17 -11.24
C GLY A 271 -6.35 17.43 -10.00
N SER A 272 -6.04 18.15 -8.92
CA SER A 272 -5.48 17.57 -7.70
C SER A 272 -6.48 16.66 -6.95
N GLY A 273 -7.75 17.05 -6.94
CA GLY A 273 -8.86 16.26 -6.41
C GLY A 273 -9.05 14.94 -7.14
N GLU A 274 -9.01 14.95 -8.47
CA GLU A 274 -9.12 13.74 -9.31
C GLU A 274 -7.92 12.79 -9.14
N TYR A 275 -6.75 13.32 -8.80
CA TYR A 275 -5.56 12.52 -8.49
C TYR A 275 -5.70 11.84 -7.12
N VAL A 276 -6.22 12.56 -6.14
CA VAL A 276 -6.49 12.05 -4.79
C VAL A 276 -7.64 11.03 -4.80
N GLU A 277 -8.69 11.26 -5.61
CA GLU A 277 -9.72 10.26 -5.94
C GLU A 277 -9.07 8.97 -6.46
N ASN A 278 -8.12 9.10 -7.39
CA ASN A 278 -7.43 7.95 -7.97
C ASN A 278 -6.67 7.13 -6.93
N LEU A 279 -5.93 7.79 -6.04
CA LEU A 279 -5.18 7.11 -4.98
C LEU A 279 -6.10 6.43 -3.96
N ARG A 280 -7.22 7.07 -3.61
CA ARG A 280 -8.24 6.43 -2.76
C ARG A 280 -8.80 5.19 -3.42
N THR A 281 -9.23 5.26 -4.68
CA THR A 281 -9.76 4.08 -5.40
C THR A 281 -8.70 2.98 -5.50
N LEU A 282 -7.45 3.34 -5.78
CA LEU A 282 -6.34 2.39 -5.82
C LEU A 282 -6.05 1.75 -4.46
N GLN A 283 -6.20 2.49 -3.35
CA GLN A 283 -6.10 1.92 -2.01
C GLN A 283 -7.17 0.86 -1.78
N LEU A 284 -8.44 1.16 -2.10
CA LEU A 284 -9.53 0.18 -1.96
C LEU A 284 -9.30 -1.06 -2.82
N TYR A 285 -8.81 -0.86 -4.05
CA TYR A 285 -8.38 -1.95 -4.93
C TYR A 285 -7.27 -2.80 -4.29
N THR A 286 -6.23 -2.15 -3.76
CA THR A 286 -5.08 -2.80 -3.12
C THR A 286 -5.56 -3.69 -1.97
N MET A 287 -6.44 -3.17 -1.10
CA MET A 287 -6.98 -3.93 0.02
C MET A 287 -7.79 -5.14 -0.44
N ALA A 288 -8.64 -4.98 -1.46
CA ALA A 288 -9.40 -6.10 -2.04
C ALA A 288 -8.48 -7.14 -2.69
N ALA A 289 -7.41 -6.69 -3.34
CA ALA A 289 -6.44 -7.52 -4.00
C ALA A 289 -5.45 -8.19 -3.03
N SER A 290 -5.28 -7.71 -1.80
CA SER A 290 -4.21 -8.17 -0.88
C SER A 290 -4.67 -8.70 0.47
N MET A 291 -5.82 -8.31 1.02
CA MET A 291 -6.19 -8.61 2.42
C MET A 291 -7.32 -9.63 2.55
N ARG A 292 -7.08 -10.89 2.11
CA ARG A 292 -8.08 -11.98 2.19
C ARG A 292 -7.55 -13.31 2.73
N GLY A 293 -6.25 -13.39 3.04
CA GLY A 293 -5.61 -14.59 3.61
C GLY A 293 -5.75 -14.73 5.13
N ASP A 294 -4.98 -15.65 5.71
CA ASP A 294 -5.00 -15.94 7.15
C ASP A 294 -4.21 -14.92 8.00
N VAL A 295 -3.35 -14.15 7.36
CA VAL A 295 -2.49 -13.13 7.96
C VAL A 295 -2.50 -11.87 7.10
N PRO A 296 -2.17 -10.68 7.66
CA PRO A 296 -2.08 -9.45 6.87
C PRO A 296 -1.08 -9.59 5.72
N SER A 297 -1.31 -8.88 4.62
CA SER A 297 -0.43 -8.95 3.43
C SER A 297 0.76 -8.00 3.46
N THR A 298 0.89 -7.24 4.53
CA THR A 298 1.86 -6.15 4.66
C THR A 298 2.63 -6.29 5.96
N HIS A 299 3.95 -6.16 5.88
CA HIS A 299 4.90 -6.44 6.95
C HIS A 299 5.78 -5.21 7.16
N GLY A 300 5.50 -4.40 8.17
CA GLY A 300 6.10 -3.07 8.26
C GLY A 300 5.82 -2.28 6.97
N ALA A 301 4.55 -2.31 6.53
CA ALA A 301 4.02 -1.59 5.38
C ALA A 301 4.39 -2.05 3.96
N VAL A 302 5.31 -2.99 3.81
CA VAL A 302 5.68 -3.51 2.49
C VAL A 302 4.67 -4.55 2.00
N VAL A 303 4.01 -4.26 0.88
CA VAL A 303 3.07 -5.18 0.21
C VAL A 303 3.83 -6.16 -0.69
N ARG A 304 4.49 -7.14 -0.06
CA ARG A 304 5.32 -8.15 -0.72
C ARG A 304 4.60 -8.93 -1.80
N MET A 305 3.29 -9.10 -1.65
CA MET A 305 2.45 -9.81 -2.61
C MET A 305 2.52 -9.23 -4.04
N PHE A 306 2.85 -7.94 -4.16
CA PHE A 306 3.00 -7.23 -5.43
C PHE A 306 4.45 -6.89 -5.78
N SER A 307 5.43 -7.49 -5.10
CA SER A 307 6.83 -7.22 -5.39
C SER A 307 7.25 -7.80 -6.75
N ALA A 308 8.06 -7.03 -7.48
CA ALA A 308 8.77 -7.44 -8.69
C ALA A 308 10.26 -7.74 -8.44
N ALA A 309 10.67 -7.75 -7.17
CA ALA A 309 12.06 -7.70 -6.73
C ALA A 309 12.68 -9.05 -6.40
N GLN A 310 12.23 -10.11 -7.08
CA GLN A 310 12.67 -11.47 -6.76
C GLN A 310 12.37 -11.81 -5.29
N ASP A 311 13.33 -12.35 -4.54
CA ASP A 311 13.18 -12.65 -3.11
C ASP A 311 13.57 -11.49 -2.22
N GLN A 312 14.19 -10.43 -2.75
CA GLN A 312 14.72 -9.36 -1.92
C GLN A 312 13.60 -8.57 -1.29
N ALA A 313 13.72 -8.32 0.02
CA ALA A 313 12.74 -7.63 0.83
C ALA A 313 13.43 -6.66 1.79
N ASP A 314 12.69 -5.66 2.23
CA ASP A 314 13.10 -4.80 3.35
C ASP A 314 12.37 -5.24 4.62
N TRP A 315 12.98 -4.99 5.77
CA TRP A 315 12.47 -5.35 7.10
C TRP A 315 12.41 -6.86 7.37
N ALA A 316 12.01 -7.24 8.59
CA ALA A 316 11.84 -8.63 8.99
C ALA A 316 10.59 -9.23 8.30
N GLN A 317 10.79 -10.21 7.42
CA GLN A 317 9.73 -10.81 6.59
C GLN A 317 8.79 -11.72 7.35
N ASP A 318 9.24 -12.18 8.51
CA ASP A 318 8.52 -13.09 9.37
C ASP A 318 7.74 -12.35 10.46
N ALA A 319 7.61 -11.03 10.41
CA ALA A 319 6.97 -10.27 11.47
C ALA A 319 6.13 -9.08 11.00
N TYR A 320 5.28 -8.62 11.91
CA TYR A 320 4.31 -7.56 11.70
C TYR A 320 4.51 -6.47 12.73
N TRP A 321 4.42 -5.22 12.26
CA TRP A 321 4.37 -4.03 13.10
C TRP A 321 2.93 -3.57 13.21
N HIS A 322 2.42 -3.52 14.43
CA HIS A 322 1.04 -3.13 14.69
C HIS A 322 0.76 -1.70 14.22
N PHE A 323 1.66 -0.75 14.50
CA PHE A 323 1.51 0.66 14.15
C PHE A 323 1.36 0.85 12.64
N ASN A 324 2.05 0.05 11.82
CA ASN A 324 2.00 0.12 10.36
C ASN A 324 0.74 -0.54 9.74
N LEU A 325 -0.13 -1.16 10.55
CA LEU A 325 -1.38 -1.79 10.08
C LEU A 325 -2.63 -0.94 10.34
N ARG A 326 -2.56 -0.03 11.32
CA ARG A 326 -3.71 0.73 11.85
C ARG A 326 -4.46 1.58 10.81
N MET A 327 -3.73 2.26 9.92
CA MET A 327 -4.31 3.14 8.91
C MET A 327 -5.11 2.35 7.87
N LEU A 328 -4.71 1.11 7.60
CA LEU A 328 -5.43 0.21 6.70
C LEU A 328 -6.76 -0.23 7.32
N VAL A 329 -6.78 -0.51 8.62
CA VAL A 329 -7.99 -0.84 9.37
C VAL A 329 -8.98 0.31 9.32
N SER A 330 -8.54 1.52 9.67
CA SER A 330 -9.37 2.73 9.68
C SER A 330 -9.92 3.06 8.29
N ALA A 331 -9.07 3.03 7.25
CA ALA A 331 -9.49 3.29 5.88
C ALA A 331 -10.59 2.34 5.39
N ASN A 332 -10.51 1.06 5.75
CA ASN A 332 -11.50 0.05 5.35
C ASN A 332 -12.86 0.25 6.02
N LEU A 333 -12.87 0.72 7.27
CA LEU A 333 -14.11 0.94 8.04
C LEU A 333 -14.97 2.02 7.38
N GLY A 334 -14.45 3.23 7.18
CA GLY A 334 -15.22 4.32 6.57
C GLY A 334 -15.48 4.14 5.07
N ALA A 335 -14.69 3.30 4.38
CA ALA A 335 -14.97 2.91 3.00
C ALA A 335 -16.05 1.82 2.87
N GLY A 336 -16.58 1.31 3.99
CA GLY A 336 -17.60 0.26 3.99
C GLY A 336 -17.11 -1.09 3.45
N ILE A 337 -15.83 -1.39 3.65
CA ILE A 337 -15.17 -2.63 3.25
C ILE A 337 -14.48 -3.31 4.44
N GLY A 338 -14.97 -3.05 5.66
CA GLY A 338 -14.40 -3.52 6.93
C GLY A 338 -14.22 -5.05 7.02
N GLN A 339 -14.89 -5.85 6.19
CA GLN A 339 -14.62 -7.29 6.10
C GLN A 339 -13.16 -7.61 5.71
N LEU A 340 -12.47 -6.71 5.01
CA LEU A 340 -11.07 -6.86 4.62
C LEU A 340 -10.09 -6.64 5.79
N ASN A 341 -10.58 -6.27 6.98
CA ASN A 341 -9.79 -6.25 8.21
C ASN A 341 -9.68 -7.63 8.87
N SER A 342 -10.38 -8.64 8.35
CA SER A 342 -10.39 -9.98 8.95
C SER A 342 -9.00 -10.60 9.16
N PRO A 343 -8.04 -10.52 8.22
CA PRO A 343 -6.70 -11.07 8.42
C PRO A 343 -5.95 -10.42 9.60
N TYR A 344 -6.15 -9.11 9.82
CA TYR A 344 -5.57 -8.37 10.95
C TYR A 344 -6.09 -8.89 12.29
N PHE A 345 -7.42 -8.97 12.47
CA PHE A 345 -7.97 -9.47 13.73
C PHE A 345 -7.68 -10.94 13.96
N LYS A 346 -7.79 -11.77 12.91
CA LYS A 346 -7.49 -13.21 12.99
C LYS A 346 -6.05 -13.44 13.45
N PHE A 347 -5.10 -12.68 12.92
CA PHE A 347 -3.69 -12.80 13.28
C PHE A 347 -3.46 -12.70 14.79
N TYR A 348 -3.91 -11.62 15.43
CA TYR A 348 -3.73 -11.41 16.87
C TYR A 348 -4.58 -12.35 17.72
N LEU A 349 -5.85 -12.58 17.35
CA LEU A 349 -6.74 -13.43 18.15
C LEU A 349 -6.29 -14.90 18.18
N ASP A 350 -5.76 -15.42 17.07
CA ASP A 350 -5.24 -16.79 17.00
C ASP A 350 -3.94 -16.97 17.82
N ARG A 351 -3.26 -15.88 18.18
CA ARG A 351 -1.98 -15.87 18.91
C ARG A 351 -2.08 -15.31 20.32
N ALA A 352 -3.29 -15.04 20.81
CA ALA A 352 -3.52 -14.44 22.12
C ALA A 352 -2.87 -15.23 23.27
N GLU A 353 -2.90 -16.57 23.22
CA GLU A 353 -2.31 -17.39 24.27
C GLU A 353 -0.78 -17.28 24.34
N LEU A 354 -0.12 -17.17 23.17
CA LEU A 354 1.33 -16.97 23.13
C LEU A 354 1.72 -15.60 23.70
N MET A 355 0.91 -14.57 23.43
CA MET A 355 1.11 -13.23 24.03
C MET A 355 0.89 -13.22 25.55
N ARG A 356 -0.07 -14.01 26.08
CA ARG A 356 -0.24 -14.19 27.54
C ARG A 356 0.99 -14.82 28.16
N GLU A 357 1.47 -15.90 27.56
CA GLU A 357 2.65 -16.61 28.07
C GLU A 357 3.90 -15.72 28.02
N TRP A 358 4.08 -14.95 26.94
CA TRP A 358 5.13 -13.96 26.85
C TRP A 358 5.04 -12.93 27.97
N THR A 359 3.86 -12.32 28.18
CA THR A 359 3.63 -11.33 29.24
C THR A 359 3.97 -11.90 30.61
N ARG A 360 3.51 -13.13 30.91
CA ARG A 360 3.76 -13.82 32.19
C ARG A 360 5.25 -14.04 32.46
N THR A 361 6.06 -14.20 31.42
CA THR A 361 7.48 -14.58 31.54
C THR A 361 8.44 -13.41 31.39
N HIS A 362 8.05 -12.35 30.67
CA HIS A 362 8.92 -11.21 30.32
C HIS A 362 8.46 -9.88 30.91
N TRP A 363 7.26 -9.82 31.52
CA TRP A 363 6.82 -8.65 32.27
C TRP A 363 6.65 -9.00 33.75
N ILE A 364 7.65 -8.68 34.57
CA ILE A 364 7.60 -8.92 36.01
C ILE A 364 6.47 -8.11 36.63
N GLY A 365 5.57 -8.79 37.33
CA GLY A 365 4.36 -8.19 37.92
C GLY A 365 3.19 -8.02 36.95
N GLY A 366 3.34 -8.40 35.68
CA GLY A 366 2.29 -8.26 34.67
C GLY A 366 1.20 -9.33 34.80
N GLU A 367 -0.07 -8.90 34.77
CA GLU A 367 -1.23 -9.77 34.69
C GLU A 367 -1.92 -9.63 33.33
N GLY A 368 -2.50 -10.70 32.78
CA GLY A 368 -3.22 -10.61 31.51
C GLY A 368 -2.31 -10.66 30.28
N LEU A 369 -2.46 -9.70 29.35
CA LEU A 369 -1.84 -9.75 28.03
C LEU A 369 -1.34 -8.36 27.61
N CYS A 370 -0.03 -8.25 27.41
CA CYS A 370 0.60 -7.16 26.66
C CYS A 370 0.69 -7.57 25.19
N LEU A 371 0.22 -6.70 24.28
CA LEU A 371 0.35 -6.93 22.85
C LEU A 371 1.65 -6.28 22.37
N PRO A 372 2.60 -7.04 21.84
CA PRO A 372 3.85 -6.49 21.35
C PRO A 372 3.65 -5.70 20.06
N GLU A 373 4.31 -4.54 19.94
CA GLU A 373 4.34 -3.77 18.70
C GLU A 373 4.85 -4.61 17.52
N PHE A 374 5.83 -5.48 17.79
CA PHE A 374 6.41 -6.40 16.82
C PHE A 374 6.04 -7.85 17.16
N MET A 375 5.33 -8.52 16.26
CA MET A 375 4.96 -9.94 16.44
C MET A 375 5.30 -10.77 15.21
N ARG A 376 6.01 -11.89 15.41
CA ARG A 376 6.29 -12.84 14.35
C ARG A 376 5.02 -13.54 13.86
N TYR A 377 5.06 -14.05 12.64
CA TYR A 377 3.94 -14.74 12.00
C TYR A 377 3.47 -15.99 12.77
N ASP A 378 4.35 -16.59 13.58
CA ASP A 378 4.08 -17.74 14.44
C ASP A 378 3.53 -17.35 15.82
N GLY A 379 3.49 -16.06 16.15
CA GLY A 379 3.06 -15.53 17.44
C GLY A 379 4.17 -15.36 18.47
N THR A 380 5.43 -15.59 18.10
CA THR A 380 6.57 -15.19 18.93
C THR A 380 6.59 -13.67 19.04
N GLY A 381 6.36 -13.16 20.25
CA GLY A 381 6.37 -11.73 20.54
C GLY A 381 7.77 -11.18 20.78
N ASP A 382 7.93 -9.87 20.60
CA ASP A 382 9.07 -9.10 21.11
C ASP A 382 8.58 -7.72 21.57
N GLY A 383 9.22 -7.17 22.60
CA GLY A 383 8.98 -5.80 23.03
C GLY A 383 8.07 -5.64 24.26
N CYS A 384 7.16 -6.58 24.54
CA CYS A 384 6.45 -6.63 25.82
C CYS A 384 7.35 -7.21 26.92
N ASP A 385 8.41 -6.49 27.28
CA ASP A 385 9.47 -6.97 28.18
C ASP A 385 10.01 -5.83 29.04
N ASN A 386 9.79 -5.91 30.36
CA ASN A 386 10.32 -4.95 31.34
C ASN A 386 11.60 -5.43 32.05
N THR A 387 12.13 -6.60 31.68
CA THR A 387 13.38 -7.17 32.22
C THR A 387 14.62 -6.76 31.43
N GLN A 388 14.43 -6.19 30.23
CA GLN A 388 15.50 -5.71 29.36
C GLN A 388 15.42 -4.20 29.14
N GLU A 389 16.55 -3.59 28.78
CA GLU A 389 16.64 -2.16 28.41
C GLU A 389 15.64 -1.79 27.29
N PRO A 390 15.05 -0.58 27.32
CA PRO A 390 14.14 -0.11 26.28
C PRO A 390 14.82 -0.10 24.91
N SER A 391 14.01 -0.25 23.85
CA SER A 391 14.48 -0.21 22.46
C SER A 391 13.37 0.32 21.56
N TRP A 392 13.59 0.33 20.24
CA TRP A 392 12.62 0.81 19.24
C TRP A 392 11.20 0.33 19.50
N THR A 393 10.99 -0.97 19.72
CA THR A 393 9.67 -1.58 19.92
C THR A 393 9.43 -2.03 21.36
N ARG A 394 10.48 -2.08 22.20
CA ARG A 394 10.36 -2.61 23.57
C ARG A 394 9.78 -1.58 24.52
N ARG A 395 8.80 -2.02 25.32
CA ARG A 395 7.99 -1.23 26.26
C ARG A 395 7.06 -0.22 25.59
N ILE A 396 6.75 -0.39 24.30
CA ILE A 396 5.56 0.22 23.69
C ILE A 396 4.36 -0.65 24.07
N LEU A 397 3.45 -0.10 24.88
CA LEU A 397 2.29 -0.85 25.38
C LEU A 397 1.01 -0.56 24.61
N THR A 398 0.94 0.60 23.94
CA THR A 398 -0.25 1.15 23.28
C THR A 398 -0.82 0.30 22.16
N SER A 399 -0.01 -0.59 21.57
CA SER A 399 -0.45 -1.52 20.54
C SER A 399 -1.62 -2.40 21.02
N GLY A 400 -1.64 -2.77 22.32
CA GLY A 400 -2.72 -3.54 22.93
C GLY A 400 -4.05 -2.79 22.97
N PRO A 401 -4.12 -1.64 23.66
CA PRO A 401 -5.31 -0.81 23.68
C PRO A 401 -5.81 -0.43 22.29
N GLU A 402 -4.91 -0.18 21.34
CA GLU A 402 -5.33 0.19 19.99
C GLU A 402 -5.96 -1.00 19.26
N LEU A 403 -5.42 -2.22 19.38
CA LEU A 403 -6.12 -3.42 18.88
C LEU A 403 -7.52 -3.56 19.53
N VAL A 404 -7.64 -3.32 20.84
CA VAL A 404 -8.93 -3.35 21.55
C VAL A 404 -9.91 -2.34 20.94
N TYR A 405 -9.45 -1.12 20.67
CA TYR A 405 -10.28 -0.09 20.06
C TYR A 405 -10.63 -0.42 18.61
N ASN A 406 -9.69 -0.95 17.82
CA ASN A 406 -9.94 -1.41 16.45
C ASN A 406 -10.98 -2.53 16.39
N ILE A 407 -10.94 -3.48 17.33
CA ILE A 407 -11.97 -4.55 17.46
C ILE A 407 -13.33 -3.95 17.78
N TRP A 408 -13.38 -3.00 18.70
CA TRP A 408 -14.60 -2.29 19.04
C TRP A 408 -15.16 -1.52 17.84
N GLN A 409 -14.34 -0.73 17.17
CA GLN A 409 -14.75 0.01 15.97
C GLN A 409 -15.23 -0.95 14.86
N GLN A 410 -14.54 -2.06 14.63
CA GLN A 410 -14.99 -3.09 13.69
C GLN A 410 -16.40 -3.57 14.05
N TYR A 411 -16.66 -3.94 15.31
CA TYR A 411 -17.99 -4.31 15.76
C TYR A 411 -19.01 -3.18 15.55
N ARG A 412 -18.67 -1.93 15.89
CA ARG A 412 -19.58 -0.78 15.76
C ARG A 412 -19.92 -0.45 14.32
N TYR A 413 -18.98 -0.62 13.38
CA TYR A 413 -19.19 -0.33 11.97
C TYR A 413 -19.89 -1.47 11.22
N THR A 414 -19.65 -2.73 11.59
CA THR A 414 -20.18 -3.89 10.84
C THR A 414 -21.31 -4.64 11.53
N GLY A 415 -21.50 -4.42 12.83
CA GLY A 415 -22.42 -5.21 13.67
C GLY A 415 -21.91 -6.61 14.01
N ASP A 416 -20.62 -6.92 13.80
CA ASP A 416 -20.06 -8.26 14.02
C ASP A 416 -19.89 -8.59 15.52
N ALA A 417 -21.00 -8.98 16.14
CA ALA A 417 -21.03 -9.40 17.54
C ALA A 417 -20.24 -10.70 17.79
N ALA A 418 -20.05 -11.54 16.76
CA ALA A 418 -19.27 -12.77 16.89
C ALA A 418 -17.78 -12.46 17.09
N LEU A 419 -17.24 -11.49 16.32
CA LEU A 419 -15.89 -10.98 16.53
C LEU A 419 -15.73 -10.38 17.93
N LEU A 420 -16.66 -9.51 18.37
CA LEU A 420 -16.59 -8.89 19.69
C LEU A 420 -16.56 -9.93 20.81
N ASN A 421 -17.48 -10.90 20.78
CA ASN A 421 -17.57 -11.96 21.79
C ASN A 421 -16.31 -12.83 21.81
N ARG A 422 -15.79 -13.19 20.63
CA ARG A 422 -14.55 -13.95 20.51
C ARG A 422 -13.34 -13.19 21.06
N SER A 423 -13.36 -11.87 20.91
CA SER A 423 -12.25 -10.99 21.28
C SER A 423 -12.25 -10.56 22.74
N TYR A 424 -13.40 -10.63 23.42
CA TYR A 424 -13.54 -10.16 24.80
C TYR A 424 -12.45 -10.68 25.75
N PRO A 425 -12.04 -11.97 25.74
CA PRO A 425 -10.94 -12.43 26.58
C PRO A 425 -9.63 -11.66 26.37
N LEU A 426 -9.27 -11.36 25.11
CA LEU A 426 -8.09 -10.53 24.81
C LEU A 426 -8.29 -9.10 25.32
N MET A 427 -9.45 -8.49 25.06
CA MET A 427 -9.74 -7.11 25.48
C MET A 427 -9.68 -6.96 27.01
N ARG A 428 -10.24 -7.92 27.73
CA ARG A 428 -10.15 -8.04 29.20
C ARG A 428 -8.70 -8.13 29.67
N ASP A 429 -7.90 -8.99 29.03
CA ASP A 429 -6.53 -9.25 29.44
C ASP A 429 -5.59 -8.07 29.17
N VAL A 430 -5.82 -7.30 28.09
CA VAL A 430 -5.13 -6.03 27.84
C VAL A 430 -5.43 -5.01 28.94
N ALA A 431 -6.70 -4.88 29.35
CA ALA A 431 -7.07 -3.95 30.41
C ALA A 431 -6.49 -4.36 31.78
N ARG A 432 -6.45 -5.68 32.08
CA ARG A 432 -5.79 -6.22 33.28
C ARG A 432 -4.29 -5.94 33.28
N PHE A 433 -3.64 -6.05 32.12
CA PHE A 433 -2.22 -5.74 31.96
C PHE A 433 -1.91 -4.30 32.36
N TYR A 434 -2.64 -3.33 31.80
CA TYR A 434 -2.45 -1.93 32.19
C TYR A 434 -2.71 -1.69 33.68
N LEU A 435 -3.76 -2.28 34.26
CA LEU A 435 -4.00 -2.17 35.71
C LEU A 435 -2.85 -2.73 36.55
N SER A 436 -2.17 -3.77 36.09
CA SER A 436 -1.02 -4.37 36.77
C SER A 436 0.30 -3.61 36.55
N ALA A 437 0.42 -2.90 35.42
CA ALA A 437 1.61 -2.14 35.06
C ALA A 437 1.68 -0.77 35.72
N MET A 438 0.55 -0.22 36.20
CA MET A 438 0.51 1.09 36.85
C MET A 438 0.84 1.03 38.35
N THR A 439 1.50 2.07 38.85
CA THR A 439 1.88 2.25 40.25
C THR A 439 1.19 3.48 40.88
N PRO A 440 0.66 3.40 42.11
CA PRO A 440 0.13 4.58 42.79
C PRO A 440 1.23 5.58 43.14
N GLY A 441 1.06 6.83 42.70
CA GLY A 441 1.90 7.98 43.04
C GLY A 441 1.55 8.60 44.38
N ALA A 442 2.50 9.35 44.95
CA ALA A 442 2.27 10.14 46.18
C ALA A 442 1.29 11.31 45.97
N ASP A 443 1.02 11.69 44.73
CA ASP A 443 0.06 12.70 44.30
C ASP A 443 -1.38 12.17 44.18
N GLY A 444 -1.58 10.86 44.39
CA GLY A 444 -2.87 10.19 44.34
C GLY A 444 -3.28 9.67 42.97
N TYR A 445 -2.44 9.83 41.94
CA TYR A 445 -2.67 9.26 40.61
C TYR A 445 -2.06 7.86 40.47
N LEU A 446 -2.45 7.14 39.42
CA LEU A 446 -1.84 5.90 38.96
C LEU A 446 -0.92 6.23 37.79
N HIS A 447 0.37 6.01 37.94
CA HIS A 447 1.38 6.30 36.93
C HIS A 447 1.76 5.05 36.15
N LEU A 448 2.01 5.22 34.86
CA LEU A 448 2.65 4.21 34.02
C LEU A 448 4.12 4.58 33.86
N GLU A 449 4.99 3.90 34.58
CA GLU A 449 6.42 4.21 34.66
C GLU A 449 7.25 3.24 33.80
N HIS A 450 8.44 3.69 33.36
CA HIS A 450 9.41 2.87 32.62
C HIS A 450 8.89 2.29 31.29
N VAL A 451 8.10 3.07 30.55
CA VAL A 451 7.51 2.70 29.26
C VAL A 451 7.93 3.64 28.15
N ASN A 452 7.69 3.29 26.90
CA ASN A 452 8.07 4.14 25.77
C ASN A 452 6.87 4.94 25.21
N ALA A 453 7.09 6.22 24.88
CA ALA A 453 6.17 7.00 24.05
C ALA A 453 6.44 6.71 22.58
N LEU A 454 5.84 5.61 22.09
CA LEU A 454 6.12 5.04 20.78
C LEU A 454 7.64 4.81 20.61
N GLU A 455 8.19 4.91 19.40
CA GLU A 455 9.63 4.77 19.20
C GLU A 455 10.40 6.08 19.52
N VAL A 456 9.71 7.13 20.00
CA VAL A 456 10.25 8.50 20.09
C VAL A 456 10.94 8.78 21.42
N GLN A 457 10.29 8.55 22.55
CA GLN A 457 10.91 8.69 23.87
C GLN A 457 10.89 7.35 24.58
N TRP A 458 12.03 6.96 25.12
CA TRP A 458 12.22 5.66 25.76
C TRP A 458 12.32 5.80 27.27
N ASP A 459 11.83 4.79 28.00
CA ASP A 459 11.87 4.71 29.47
C ASP A 459 11.31 5.95 30.19
N THR A 460 10.20 6.44 29.68
CA THR A 460 9.47 7.61 30.16
C THR A 460 8.34 7.21 31.12
N THR A 461 7.70 8.21 31.73
CA THR A 461 6.50 8.08 32.55
C THR A 461 5.31 8.72 31.85
N ASP A 462 4.14 8.09 31.95
CA ASP A 462 2.86 8.58 31.44
C ASP A 462 2.87 9.10 29.99
N PRO A 463 3.26 8.28 28.99
CA PRO A 463 3.13 8.67 27.59
C PRO A 463 1.72 9.13 27.24
N VAL A 464 1.61 10.21 26.46
CA VAL A 464 0.30 10.71 26.00
C VAL A 464 -0.52 9.64 25.27
N PRO A 465 0.07 8.82 24.36
CA PRO A 465 -0.64 7.73 23.72
C PRO A 465 -1.31 6.76 24.70
N ASP A 466 -0.61 6.30 25.75
CA ASP A 466 -1.13 5.39 26.78
C ASP A 466 -2.19 6.03 27.66
N LEU A 467 -1.94 7.26 28.10
CA LEU A 467 -2.87 8.04 28.90
C LEU A 467 -4.18 8.30 28.16
N ALA A 468 -4.12 8.58 26.85
CA ALA A 468 -5.30 8.75 26.01
C ALA A 468 -6.01 7.42 25.80
N ALA A 469 -5.26 6.34 25.54
CA ALA A 469 -5.80 5.00 25.36
C ALA A 469 -6.61 4.55 26.58
N MET A 470 -6.05 4.63 27.79
CA MET A 470 -6.72 4.19 29.02
C MET A 470 -8.03 4.94 29.28
N ARG A 471 -8.10 6.24 28.96
CA ARG A 471 -9.33 7.05 29.08
C ARG A 471 -10.46 6.56 28.18
N VAL A 472 -10.13 5.89 27.07
CA VAL A 472 -11.10 5.35 26.11
C VAL A 472 -11.39 3.88 26.39
N ILE A 473 -10.36 3.05 26.54
CA ILE A 473 -10.54 1.59 26.60
C ILE A 473 -10.99 1.10 27.97
N PHE A 474 -10.66 1.76 29.09
CA PHE A 474 -11.08 1.29 30.40
C PHE A 474 -12.60 1.38 30.60
N PRO A 475 -13.29 2.50 30.29
CA PRO A 475 -14.76 2.53 30.36
C PRO A 475 -15.41 1.50 29.45
N LEU A 476 -14.91 1.37 28.22
CA LEU A 476 -15.39 0.41 27.23
C LEU A 476 -15.27 -1.04 27.74
N VAL A 477 -14.09 -1.43 28.20
CA VAL A 477 -13.86 -2.79 28.72
C VAL A 477 -14.61 -3.01 30.03
N ALA A 478 -14.79 -1.99 30.87
CA ALA A 478 -15.61 -2.10 32.08
C ALA A 478 -17.08 -2.43 31.77
N ASP A 479 -17.64 -1.85 30.71
CA ASP A 479 -19.00 -2.13 30.28
C ASP A 479 -19.13 -3.54 29.68
N LEU A 480 -18.13 -3.99 28.89
CA LEU A 480 -18.06 -5.38 28.44
C LEU A 480 -17.90 -6.35 29.62
N ALA A 481 -17.04 -6.03 30.59
CA ALA A 481 -16.83 -6.83 31.78
C ALA A 481 -18.11 -7.00 32.59
N THR A 482 -18.88 -5.92 32.76
CA THR A 482 -20.21 -5.97 33.38
C THR A 482 -21.14 -6.91 32.62
N LYS A 483 -21.20 -6.79 31.28
CA LYS A 483 -22.03 -7.68 30.43
C LYS A 483 -21.64 -9.15 30.52
N HIS A 484 -20.36 -9.44 30.78
CA HIS A 484 -19.82 -10.79 30.97
C HIS A 484 -19.78 -11.25 32.44
N GLY A 485 -20.31 -10.46 33.38
CA GLY A 485 -20.41 -10.82 34.80
C GLY A 485 -19.16 -10.57 35.65
N ASP A 486 -18.11 -9.93 35.11
CA ASP A 486 -16.89 -9.55 35.85
C ASP A 486 -17.04 -8.12 36.42
N THR A 487 -17.93 -7.97 37.40
CA THR A 487 -18.25 -6.67 38.02
C THR A 487 -17.08 -6.10 38.84
N GLU A 488 -16.19 -6.96 39.33
CA GLU A 488 -15.00 -6.54 40.06
C GLU A 488 -14.00 -5.82 39.13
N LEU A 489 -13.67 -6.44 38.00
CA LEU A 489 -12.82 -5.80 36.99
C LEU A 489 -13.45 -4.50 36.50
N ALA A 490 -14.77 -4.50 36.23
CA ALA A 490 -15.47 -3.30 35.81
C ALA A 490 -15.34 -2.15 36.81
N ALA A 491 -15.46 -2.43 38.11
CA ALA A 491 -15.29 -1.44 39.18
C ALA A 491 -13.84 -0.92 39.24
N ARG A 492 -12.84 -1.81 39.16
CA ARG A 492 -11.41 -1.43 39.14
C ARG A 492 -11.06 -0.53 37.97
N LEU A 493 -11.56 -0.84 36.77
CA LEU A 493 -11.33 -0.03 35.57
C LEU A 493 -11.97 1.35 35.70
N LYS A 494 -13.21 1.43 36.20
CA LYS A 494 -13.92 2.70 36.43
C LYS A 494 -13.21 3.57 37.48
N ASP A 495 -12.71 2.98 38.56
CA ASP A 495 -11.91 3.68 39.57
C ASP A 495 -10.57 4.17 39.01
N ALA A 496 -9.87 3.35 38.24
CA ALA A 496 -8.58 3.70 37.65
C ALA A 496 -8.66 4.91 36.71
N VAL A 497 -9.72 5.02 35.88
CA VAL A 497 -9.92 6.18 34.99
C VAL A 497 -9.95 7.50 35.79
N GLY A 498 -10.57 7.51 36.97
CA GLY A 498 -10.63 8.68 37.85
C GLY A 498 -9.29 9.03 38.52
N LYS A 499 -8.29 8.16 38.41
CA LYS A 499 -6.95 8.30 38.99
C LYS A 499 -5.85 8.38 37.94
N LEU A 500 -6.18 8.56 36.66
CA LEU A 500 -5.16 8.82 35.64
C LEU A 500 -4.64 10.27 35.77
N PRO A 501 -3.33 10.51 35.68
CA PRO A 501 -2.76 11.85 35.79
C PRO A 501 -3.21 12.73 34.61
N PRO A 502 -3.34 14.05 34.81
CA PRO A 502 -3.62 14.97 33.70
C PRO A 502 -2.49 14.94 32.67
N PHE A 503 -2.80 15.24 31.41
CA PHE A 503 -1.75 15.36 30.40
C PHE A 503 -0.77 16.49 30.73
N ARG A 504 0.53 16.21 30.65
CA ARG A 504 1.58 17.21 30.79
C ARG A 504 1.58 18.16 29.59
N THR A 505 1.80 19.45 29.85
CA THR A 505 1.99 20.48 28.82
C THR A 505 3.36 21.11 28.96
N ILE A 506 3.90 21.57 27.82
CA ILE A 506 5.19 22.27 27.72
C ILE A 506 5.03 23.49 26.80
N GLU A 507 5.97 24.42 26.87
CA GLU A 507 6.07 25.53 25.93
C GLU A 507 6.92 25.10 24.71
N ARG A 508 6.37 25.21 23.50
CA ARG A 508 7.09 24.95 22.24
C ARG A 508 6.72 26.03 21.23
N GLY A 509 7.73 26.70 20.67
CA GLY A 509 7.50 27.77 19.68
C GLY A 509 6.70 28.97 20.21
N GLY A 510 6.71 29.21 21.52
CA GLY A 510 5.94 30.27 22.18
C GLY A 510 4.46 29.95 22.42
N GLU A 511 4.02 28.72 22.17
CA GLU A 511 2.67 28.23 22.48
C GLU A 511 2.74 27.11 23.53
N GLN A 512 1.70 26.99 24.35
CA GLN A 512 1.51 25.81 25.19
C GLN A 512 1.03 24.64 24.32
N VAL A 513 1.70 23.50 24.43
CA VAL A 513 1.41 22.27 23.69
C VAL A 513 1.38 21.07 24.61
N LEU A 514 0.77 19.97 24.16
CA LEU A 514 0.92 18.68 24.83
C LEU A 514 2.36 18.18 24.71
N ALA A 515 2.91 17.70 25.83
CA ALA A 515 4.17 16.97 25.80
C ALA A 515 3.98 15.58 25.19
N TRP A 516 5.06 14.91 24.82
CA TRP A 516 5.01 13.51 24.37
C TRP A 516 4.69 12.54 25.52
N SER A 517 5.14 12.88 26.72
CA SER A 517 4.97 12.11 27.95
C SER A 517 5.12 13.01 29.20
N GLY A 518 5.11 12.39 30.38
CA GLY A 518 5.34 13.03 31.67
C GLY A 518 6.78 13.50 31.92
N THR A 519 7.75 13.12 31.08
CA THR A 519 9.19 13.38 31.28
C THR A 519 9.87 13.96 30.03
N ASP A 520 11.18 14.24 30.09
CA ASP A 520 11.92 15.06 29.11
C ASP A 520 13.08 14.30 28.43
N GLU A 521 12.93 12.99 28.21
CA GLU A 521 13.93 12.17 27.52
C GLU A 521 14.14 12.65 26.07
N ALA A 522 15.32 12.41 25.53
CA ALA A 522 15.65 12.80 24.17
C ALA A 522 14.88 11.95 23.14
N ALA A 523 14.66 12.53 21.95
CA ALA A 523 14.01 11.83 20.84
C ALA A 523 14.94 10.79 20.20
N HIS A 524 14.43 9.59 19.94
CA HIS A 524 15.09 8.50 19.23
C HIS A 524 14.53 8.27 17.81
N ASN A 525 13.28 8.67 17.55
CA ASN A 525 12.61 8.55 16.25
C ASN A 525 11.77 9.79 15.87
N THR A 526 10.92 9.67 14.86
CA THR A 526 10.26 10.75 14.10
C THR A 526 8.73 10.60 14.04
N GLN A 527 8.09 10.26 15.17
CA GLN A 527 6.62 10.27 15.34
C GLN A 527 6.18 11.48 16.17
N ASN A 528 4.89 11.78 16.23
CA ASN A 528 4.32 12.81 17.11
C ASN A 528 3.37 12.16 18.15
N PRO A 529 3.88 11.54 19.24
CA PRO A 529 3.08 10.86 20.26
C PRO A 529 1.95 11.73 20.85
N GLU A 530 2.17 13.03 20.95
CA GLU A 530 1.20 13.97 21.52
C GLU A 530 -0.09 14.07 20.69
N MET A 531 0.00 13.80 19.38
CA MET A 531 -1.14 13.87 18.47
C MET A 531 -2.06 12.64 18.56
N GLU A 532 -1.62 11.54 19.18
CA GLU A 532 -2.44 10.34 19.38
C GLU A 532 -3.68 10.63 20.23
N ALA A 533 -3.61 11.60 21.15
CA ALA A 533 -4.74 12.04 21.96
C ALA A 533 -5.91 12.63 21.13
N LEU A 534 -5.63 13.10 19.91
CA LEU A 534 -6.66 13.55 18.97
C LEU A 534 -7.17 12.40 18.10
N TRP A 535 -6.28 11.75 17.35
CA TRP A 535 -6.59 10.54 16.60
C TRP A 535 -5.52 9.51 16.91
N PRO A 536 -5.90 8.30 17.32
CA PRO A 536 -7.22 7.66 17.13
C PRO A 536 -8.16 7.87 18.32
N TRP A 537 -7.67 8.41 19.44
CA TRP A 537 -8.39 8.31 20.71
C TRP A 537 -9.55 9.31 20.88
N GLY A 538 -9.56 10.42 20.15
CA GLY A 538 -10.67 11.39 20.20
C GLY A 538 -10.87 12.02 21.58
N VAL A 539 -9.81 12.17 22.37
CA VAL A 539 -9.88 12.79 23.72
C VAL A 539 -9.97 14.32 23.63
N PHE A 540 -9.59 14.87 22.48
CA PHE A 540 -9.77 16.28 22.13
C PHE A 540 -10.59 16.42 20.86
N ASP A 541 -11.17 17.60 20.68
CA ASP A 541 -11.93 17.98 19.50
C ASP A 541 -11.37 19.26 18.85
N GLU A 542 -12.03 19.73 17.79
CA GLU A 542 -11.63 20.90 17.02
C GLU A 542 -11.62 22.21 17.82
N THR A 543 -12.34 22.26 18.95
CA THR A 543 -12.44 23.44 19.82
C THR A 543 -11.26 23.58 20.79
N SER A 544 -10.42 22.55 20.89
CA SER A 544 -9.23 22.55 21.75
C SER A 544 -8.13 23.46 21.19
N GLU A 545 -7.98 24.67 21.76
CA GLU A 545 -6.87 25.58 21.44
C GLU A 545 -5.49 24.91 21.68
N LEU A 546 -5.39 24.10 22.74
CA LEU A 546 -4.19 23.33 23.05
C LEU A 546 -3.83 22.36 21.93
N MET A 547 -4.82 21.63 21.38
CA MET A 547 -4.55 20.66 20.31
C MET A 547 -4.29 21.35 18.97
N GLN A 548 -4.95 22.49 18.70
CA GLN A 548 -4.66 23.35 17.55
C GLN A 548 -3.19 23.86 17.60
N ALA A 549 -2.72 24.32 18.77
CA ALA A 549 -1.34 24.73 18.98
C ALA A 549 -0.38 23.54 18.86
N THR A 550 -0.72 22.40 19.46
CA THR A 550 0.08 21.17 19.39
C THR A 550 0.27 20.72 17.95
N TYR A 551 -0.79 20.75 17.12
CA TYR A 551 -0.67 20.46 15.69
C TYR A 551 0.30 21.45 15.02
N ARG A 552 0.13 22.76 15.19
CA ARG A 552 1.02 23.77 14.56
C ARG A 552 2.50 23.59 14.95
N GLN A 553 2.77 23.18 16.19
CA GLN A 553 4.11 23.10 16.77
C GLN A 553 4.68 21.67 16.82
N ARG A 554 4.01 20.68 16.23
CA ARG A 554 4.50 19.30 16.19
C ARG A 554 5.89 19.21 15.55
N VAL A 555 6.74 18.32 16.06
CA VAL A 555 8.17 18.29 15.67
C VAL A 555 8.39 17.68 14.29
N TYR A 556 7.59 16.67 13.92
CA TYR A 556 7.81 15.88 12.70
C TYR A 556 6.57 15.92 11.77
N PRO A 557 6.28 17.07 11.13
CA PRO A 557 5.11 17.19 10.26
C PRO A 557 5.27 16.38 8.96
N GLN A 558 4.47 15.33 8.80
CA GLN A 558 4.46 14.43 7.63
C GLN A 558 5.88 13.99 7.21
N ASP A 559 6.68 13.47 8.15
CA ASP A 559 8.03 12.96 7.87
C ASP A 559 7.99 11.60 7.17
N LYS A 560 6.99 10.77 7.52
CA LYS A 560 6.82 9.39 7.08
C LYS A 560 5.48 9.19 6.38
N ASP A 561 5.41 8.15 5.55
CA ASP A 561 4.22 7.85 4.76
C ASP A 561 3.06 7.27 5.59
N TRP A 562 3.33 6.85 6.83
CA TRP A 562 2.33 6.55 7.86
C TRP A 562 1.92 7.74 8.74
N GLY A 563 2.49 8.94 8.53
CA GLY A 563 2.15 10.13 9.33
C GLY A 563 0.70 10.59 9.10
N MET A 564 -0.10 10.67 10.17
CA MET A 564 -1.55 10.92 10.13
C MET A 564 -1.93 12.42 10.06
N ASP A 565 -1.05 13.28 9.56
CA ASP A 565 -1.21 14.74 9.58
C ASP A 565 -2.48 15.25 8.90
N ALA A 566 -2.91 14.62 7.80
CA ALA A 566 -4.16 14.97 7.11
C ALA A 566 -5.39 14.61 7.94
N THR A 567 -5.34 13.48 8.65
CA THR A 567 -6.39 13.01 9.57
C THR A 567 -6.50 13.94 10.78
N TRP A 568 -5.37 14.33 11.37
CA TRP A 568 -5.37 15.30 12.47
C TRP A 568 -5.88 16.68 12.03
N ALA A 569 -5.49 17.15 10.84
CA ALA A 569 -6.03 18.38 10.27
C ALA A 569 -7.55 18.30 10.09
N ALA A 570 -8.06 17.17 9.61
CA ALA A 570 -9.49 16.95 9.44
C ALA A 570 -10.25 16.99 10.77
N ARG A 571 -9.74 16.32 11.80
CA ARG A 571 -10.30 16.33 13.17
C ARG A 571 -10.27 17.72 13.82
N LEU A 572 -9.38 18.60 13.39
CA LEU A 572 -9.30 20.00 13.85
C LEU A 572 -10.09 20.99 12.99
N GLY A 573 -10.83 20.54 11.98
CA GLY A 573 -11.58 21.42 11.07
C GLY A 573 -10.70 22.22 10.09
N LEU A 574 -9.43 21.85 9.93
CA LEU A 574 -8.43 22.61 9.16
C LEU A 574 -8.43 22.19 7.67
N SER A 575 -9.47 22.58 6.93
CA SER A 575 -9.66 22.18 5.52
C SER A 575 -8.48 22.47 4.59
N ASP A 576 -7.82 23.62 4.70
CA ASP A 576 -6.65 23.97 3.88
C ASP A 576 -5.44 23.07 4.22
N GLU A 577 -5.29 22.70 5.50
CA GLU A 577 -4.23 21.79 5.95
C GLU A 577 -4.48 20.34 5.51
N VAL A 578 -5.74 19.88 5.46
CA VAL A 578 -6.09 18.58 4.86
C VAL A 578 -5.56 18.51 3.43
N LYS A 579 -5.91 19.49 2.59
CA LYS A 579 -5.42 19.56 1.20
C LYS A 579 -3.89 19.61 1.14
N ARG A 580 -3.27 20.47 1.94
CA ARG A 580 -1.81 20.65 1.97
C ARG A 580 -1.08 19.35 2.35
N MET A 581 -1.55 18.63 3.36
CA MET A 581 -0.94 17.38 3.82
C MET A 581 -1.13 16.24 2.83
N LEU A 582 -2.31 16.10 2.23
CA LEU A 582 -2.53 15.11 1.17
C LEU A 582 -1.60 15.34 -0.03
N LEU A 583 -1.46 16.58 -0.50
CA LEU A 583 -0.57 16.89 -1.62
C LEU A 583 0.91 16.77 -1.25
N LYS A 584 1.28 17.11 -0.02
CA LYS A 584 2.65 16.91 0.49
C LYS A 584 3.02 15.43 0.50
N GLY A 585 2.18 14.55 1.04
CA GLY A 585 2.48 13.12 1.08
C GLY A 585 2.55 12.49 -0.32
N ILE A 586 1.71 12.93 -1.26
CA ILE A 586 1.87 12.55 -2.68
C ILE A 586 3.23 13.00 -3.21
N ALA A 587 3.58 14.26 -2.99
CA ALA A 587 4.84 14.83 -3.45
C ALA A 587 6.07 14.19 -2.79
N ASP A 588 5.96 13.64 -1.59
CA ASP A 588 7.09 13.09 -0.84
C ASP A 588 7.24 11.57 -0.99
N PHE A 589 6.13 10.82 -1.06
CA PHE A 589 6.13 9.37 -0.91
C PHE A 589 5.68 8.61 -2.17
N GLN A 590 4.71 9.11 -2.95
CA GLN A 590 4.17 8.39 -4.12
C GLN A 590 5.09 8.53 -5.33
N ILE A 591 6.11 7.68 -5.39
CA ILE A 591 7.13 7.73 -6.44
C ILE A 591 6.91 6.68 -7.54
N TYR A 592 6.10 5.65 -7.27
CA TYR A 592 5.84 4.57 -8.22
C TYR A 592 4.59 4.87 -9.05
N PRO A 593 4.61 4.69 -10.38
CA PRO A 593 3.46 4.97 -11.23
C PRO A 593 2.25 4.05 -10.98
N ASN A 594 2.45 2.95 -10.26
CA ASN A 594 1.39 2.08 -9.79
C ASN A 594 0.72 2.57 -8.49
N GLY A 595 1.12 3.75 -7.98
CA GLY A 595 0.54 4.47 -6.85
C GLY A 595 1.07 4.06 -5.47
N PHE A 596 1.94 3.05 -5.38
CA PHE A 596 2.62 2.72 -4.13
C PHE A 596 3.62 3.81 -3.71
N THR A 597 4.00 3.76 -2.44
CA THR A 597 4.88 4.73 -1.81
C THR A 597 6.23 4.16 -1.43
N VAL A 598 7.12 5.06 -1.01
CA VAL A 598 8.30 4.77 -0.18
C VAL A 598 8.07 5.28 1.23
N HIS A 599 8.75 4.68 2.19
CA HIS A 599 8.62 4.99 3.62
C HIS A 599 9.01 6.45 3.98
N ARG A 600 9.98 7.04 3.27
CA ARG A 600 10.45 8.41 3.55
C ARG A 600 10.96 9.13 2.30
N ARG A 601 10.70 10.45 2.24
CA ARG A 601 11.21 11.33 1.19
C ARG A 601 12.74 11.24 1.06
N GLY A 602 13.22 11.04 -0.17
CA GLY A 602 14.62 11.26 -0.55
C GLY A 602 15.65 10.29 0.05
N GLN A 603 15.23 9.35 0.90
CA GLN A 603 16.12 8.34 1.51
C GLN A 603 16.05 6.98 0.80
N GLU A 604 14.95 6.71 0.09
CA GLU A 604 14.82 5.51 -0.70
C GLU A 604 14.97 5.87 -2.19
N PRO A 605 15.98 5.31 -2.89
CA PRO A 605 16.05 5.43 -4.34
C PRO A 605 14.71 4.97 -4.94
N VAL A 606 14.29 5.52 -6.08
CA VAL A 606 13.09 5.06 -6.84
C VAL A 606 13.18 3.57 -7.26
N ARG A 607 14.29 2.91 -6.95
CA ARG A 607 14.55 1.49 -7.15
C ARG A 607 14.69 0.72 -5.84
N ASN A 608 14.27 1.29 -4.72
CA ASN A 608 13.90 0.46 -3.60
C ASN A 608 12.81 -0.50 -4.09
N ASN A 609 12.95 -1.75 -3.70
CA ASN A 609 12.26 -2.88 -4.29
C ASN A 609 10.99 -3.25 -3.52
N SER A 610 10.63 -2.35 -2.59
CA SER A 610 9.53 -2.46 -1.66
C SER A 610 8.46 -1.44 -2.01
N PHE A 611 7.24 -1.95 -2.20
CA PHE A 611 6.06 -1.14 -2.42
C PHE A 611 5.35 -0.95 -1.08
N TYR A 612 5.30 0.29 -0.60
CA TYR A 612 4.59 0.65 0.63
C TYR A 612 3.15 1.05 0.30
N ASN A 613 2.20 0.72 1.19
CA ASN A 613 0.78 1.06 1.03
C ASN A 613 0.17 1.87 2.17
N GLU A 614 0.96 2.30 3.16
CA GLU A 614 0.46 3.04 4.33
C GLU A 614 -0.17 4.37 3.95
N TRP A 615 0.51 5.13 3.10
CA TRP A 615 0.01 6.43 2.65
C TRP A 615 -1.35 6.33 1.99
N GLY A 616 -1.64 5.24 1.27
CA GLY A 616 -2.96 4.99 0.72
C GLY A 616 -4.03 4.89 1.81
N GLY A 617 -3.70 4.22 2.93
CA GLY A 617 -4.52 4.19 4.14
C GLY A 617 -4.67 5.57 4.77
N VAL A 618 -3.57 6.29 5.01
CA VAL A 618 -3.57 7.66 5.59
C VAL A 618 -4.44 8.61 4.76
N LEU A 619 -4.22 8.65 3.45
CA LEU A 619 -4.98 9.48 2.50
C LEU A 619 -6.47 9.15 2.55
N THR A 620 -6.79 7.85 2.56
CA THR A 620 -8.18 7.39 2.58
C THR A 620 -8.88 7.77 3.88
N THR A 621 -8.23 7.58 5.04
CA THR A 621 -8.75 8.00 6.34
C THR A 621 -8.91 9.52 6.41
N GLY A 622 -7.92 10.30 5.97
CA GLY A 622 -7.99 11.76 5.96
C GLY A 622 -9.14 12.30 5.11
N LEU A 623 -9.43 11.69 3.95
CA LEU A 623 -10.59 12.04 3.13
C LEU A 623 -11.92 11.69 3.80
N GLN A 624 -11.99 10.54 4.47
CA GLN A 624 -13.19 10.11 5.19
C GLN A 624 -13.48 11.07 6.34
N GLU A 625 -12.48 11.37 7.16
CA GLU A 625 -12.59 12.31 8.29
C GLU A 625 -12.86 13.75 7.83
N ALA A 626 -12.35 14.16 6.66
CA ALA A 626 -12.69 15.48 6.11
C ALA A 626 -14.14 15.56 5.63
N LEU A 627 -14.72 14.44 5.19
CA LEU A 627 -16.08 14.38 4.64
C LEU A 627 -17.14 14.06 5.69
N VAL A 628 -16.91 13.11 6.60
CA VAL A 628 -17.84 12.71 7.66
C VAL A 628 -17.07 12.29 8.90
N GLN A 629 -17.47 12.81 10.06
CA GLN A 629 -16.94 12.38 11.37
C GLN A 629 -18.10 11.95 12.27
N SER A 630 -17.83 11.01 13.17
CA SER A 630 -18.80 10.59 14.19
C SER A 630 -18.15 10.12 15.50
N TYR A 631 -16.89 10.48 15.72
CA TYR A 631 -16.07 9.90 16.80
C TYR A 631 -16.49 10.36 18.20
N ASP A 632 -17.12 11.54 18.30
CA ASP A 632 -17.60 12.17 19.52
C ASP A 632 -19.10 11.87 19.77
N GLY A 633 -19.69 10.96 18.99
CA GLY A 633 -21.11 10.64 19.02
C GLY A 633 -22.02 11.66 18.33
N VAL A 634 -21.46 12.62 17.59
CA VAL A 634 -22.19 13.56 16.74
C VAL A 634 -21.75 13.38 15.29
N VAL A 635 -22.70 13.25 14.36
CA VAL A 635 -22.41 13.20 12.93
C VAL A 635 -22.10 14.60 12.43
N HIS A 636 -20.86 14.81 11.98
CA HIS A 636 -20.39 16.02 11.32
C HIS A 636 -20.28 15.76 9.82
N VAL A 637 -20.82 16.66 8.99
CA VAL A 637 -20.79 16.51 7.53
C VAL A 637 -19.97 17.63 6.91
N ALA A 638 -18.99 17.22 6.09
CA ALA A 638 -17.95 18.03 5.49
C ALA A 638 -17.21 18.98 6.47
N PRO A 639 -16.85 18.52 7.69
CA PRO A 639 -16.27 19.42 8.71
C PRO A 639 -14.94 20.06 8.29
N ALA A 640 -14.18 19.41 7.39
CA ALA A 640 -12.88 19.90 6.95
C ALA A 640 -12.65 19.66 5.45
N TRP A 641 -13.71 19.59 4.64
CA TRP A 641 -13.54 19.37 3.20
C TRP A 641 -12.86 20.59 2.53
N PRO A 642 -11.85 20.41 1.66
CA PRO A 642 -11.22 21.51 0.94
C PRO A 642 -12.23 22.31 0.12
N LYS A 643 -12.29 23.64 0.32
CA LYS A 643 -13.35 24.49 -0.24
C LYS A 643 -13.35 24.57 -1.77
N ASP A 644 -12.19 24.40 -2.39
CA ASP A 644 -11.99 24.45 -3.83
C ASP A 644 -12.05 23.07 -4.51
N TRP A 645 -12.41 22.03 -3.75
CA TRP A 645 -12.72 20.69 -4.27
C TRP A 645 -14.22 20.44 -4.18
N GLU A 646 -14.78 19.88 -5.23
CA GLU A 646 -16.12 19.31 -5.20
C GLU A 646 -16.05 17.82 -4.89
N VAL A 647 -17.04 17.31 -4.17
CA VAL A 647 -17.17 15.87 -3.92
C VAL A 647 -18.61 15.43 -3.99
N ALA A 648 -18.83 14.23 -4.52
CA ALA A 648 -20.03 13.45 -4.30
C ALA A 648 -19.59 12.08 -3.76
N GLY A 649 -19.95 11.77 -2.53
CA GLY A 649 -19.44 10.55 -1.91
C GLY A 649 -20.15 10.13 -0.64
N SER A 650 -19.77 8.95 -0.18
CA SER A 650 -20.28 8.32 1.02
C SER A 650 -19.16 7.90 1.96
N VAL A 651 -19.46 7.91 3.27
CA VAL A 651 -18.62 7.37 4.34
C VAL A 651 -19.52 6.52 5.24
N GLN A 652 -19.06 5.32 5.58
CA GLN A 652 -19.70 4.50 6.61
C GLN A 652 -19.24 4.97 7.99
N ILE A 653 -20.14 4.99 8.95
CA ILE A 653 -19.86 5.33 10.35
C ILE A 653 -20.34 4.21 11.28
N GLU A 654 -20.15 4.39 12.59
CA GLU A 654 -20.71 3.47 13.61
C GLU A 654 -22.22 3.25 13.42
N GLY A 655 -22.74 2.11 13.91
CA GLY A 655 -24.11 1.67 13.66
C GLY A 655 -24.33 1.10 12.25
N GLY A 656 -23.27 1.03 11.43
CA GLY A 656 -23.37 0.64 10.03
C GLY A 656 -24.11 1.65 9.16
N HIS A 657 -24.29 2.89 9.64
CA HIS A 657 -24.93 3.93 8.85
C HIS A 657 -24.01 4.40 7.73
N ARG A 658 -24.57 4.69 6.55
CA ARG A 658 -23.86 5.28 5.43
C ARG A 658 -24.33 6.70 5.21
N ILE A 659 -23.44 7.65 5.45
CA ILE A 659 -23.69 9.08 5.28
C ILE A 659 -23.18 9.47 3.90
N SER A 660 -24.03 10.10 3.10
CA SER A 660 -23.70 10.55 1.75
C SER A 660 -23.95 12.04 1.60
N THR A 661 -23.07 12.73 0.91
CA THR A 661 -23.27 14.16 0.63
C THR A 661 -22.58 14.57 -0.67
N GLU A 662 -22.99 15.73 -1.18
CA GLU A 662 -22.37 16.40 -2.30
C GLU A 662 -21.95 17.80 -1.86
N VAL A 663 -20.66 18.08 -1.86
CA VAL A 663 -20.12 19.39 -1.47
C VAL A 663 -19.76 20.16 -2.75
N ARG A 664 -20.33 21.35 -2.91
CA ARG A 664 -20.01 22.28 -3.99
C ARG A 664 -19.64 23.63 -3.39
N ASN A 665 -18.52 24.22 -3.82
CA ASN A 665 -17.97 25.45 -3.25
C ASN A 665 -17.85 25.41 -1.70
N GLY A 666 -17.44 24.27 -1.16
CA GLY A 666 -17.32 24.06 0.29
C GLY A 666 -18.65 23.95 1.06
N VAL A 667 -19.80 23.88 0.37
CA VAL A 667 -21.12 23.80 1.01
C VAL A 667 -21.81 22.47 0.66
N PRO A 668 -22.26 21.68 1.64
CA PRO A 668 -23.10 20.51 1.40
C PRO A 668 -24.40 20.88 0.65
N SER A 669 -24.81 20.06 -0.31
CA SER A 669 -26.03 20.28 -1.09
C SER A 669 -27.23 19.70 -0.35
N VAL A 670 -27.17 18.38 -0.11
CA VAL A 670 -28.08 17.57 0.71
C VAL A 670 -27.24 16.56 1.50
N VAL A 671 -27.80 16.01 2.60
CA VAL A 671 -27.18 14.90 3.34
C VAL A 671 -28.13 13.72 3.36
N GLY A 672 -27.70 12.63 2.74
CA GLY A 672 -28.40 11.36 2.74
C GLY A 672 -27.86 10.42 3.81
N ILE A 673 -28.75 9.72 4.51
CA ILE A 673 -28.41 8.77 5.57
C ILE A 673 -29.09 7.45 5.24
N GLN A 674 -28.33 6.41 4.94
CA GLN A 674 -28.84 5.04 4.88
C GLN A 674 -28.56 4.39 6.24
N ALA A 675 -29.62 4.09 7.01
CA ALA A 675 -29.44 3.62 8.38
C ALA A 675 -29.12 2.12 8.44
N GLY A 676 -28.02 1.76 9.12
CA GLY A 676 -27.63 0.37 9.36
C GLY A 676 -28.22 -0.25 10.64
N SER A 677 -28.53 0.59 11.64
CA SER A 677 -29.11 0.21 12.93
C SER A 677 -30.34 1.08 13.28
N ASP A 678 -30.88 0.92 14.49
CA ASP A 678 -31.97 1.69 15.10
C ASP A 678 -31.48 2.75 16.10
N GLU A 679 -30.18 3.04 16.11
CA GLU A 679 -29.59 4.02 17.05
C GLU A 679 -30.01 5.46 16.73
N THR A 680 -30.32 6.25 17.76
CA THR A 680 -30.61 7.67 17.55
C THR A 680 -29.33 8.41 17.20
N LEU A 681 -29.30 9.00 16.00
CA LEU A 681 -28.20 9.83 15.54
C LEU A 681 -28.33 11.25 16.09
N LYS A 682 -27.24 11.80 16.63
CA LYS A 682 -27.10 13.24 16.80
C LYS A 682 -26.38 13.78 15.57
N VAL A 683 -26.95 14.79 14.92
CA VAL A 683 -26.39 15.35 13.69
C VAL A 683 -26.14 16.83 13.91
N ARG A 684 -24.89 17.27 13.70
CA ARG A 684 -24.55 18.69 13.66
C ARG A 684 -25.16 19.30 12.40
N ASN A 685 -25.85 20.43 12.52
CA ASN A 685 -26.47 21.11 11.40
C ASN A 685 -25.39 21.46 10.35
N PRO A 686 -25.42 20.85 9.14
CA PRO A 686 -24.40 21.08 8.12
C PRO A 686 -24.43 22.51 7.54
N TRP A 687 -25.48 23.28 7.85
CA TRP A 687 -25.67 24.65 7.40
C TRP A 687 -25.92 25.55 8.61
N PRO A 688 -24.86 25.99 9.32
CA PRO A 688 -24.98 26.78 10.53
C PRO A 688 -25.92 27.98 10.38
N GLY A 689 -26.85 28.13 11.31
CA GLY A 689 -27.85 29.20 11.34
C GLY A 689 -29.00 29.08 10.33
N GLN A 690 -29.01 28.05 9.47
CA GLN A 690 -30.12 27.81 8.53
C GLN A 690 -31.11 26.79 9.11
N GLU A 691 -32.38 26.94 8.72
CA GLU A 691 -33.43 26.00 9.10
C GLU A 691 -33.34 24.71 8.26
N VAL A 692 -33.27 23.58 8.95
CA VAL A 692 -33.22 22.24 8.36
C VAL A 692 -34.41 21.40 8.80
N ARG A 693 -34.76 20.40 7.99
CA ARG A 693 -35.68 19.33 8.37
C ARG A 693 -35.11 18.00 7.94
N VAL A 694 -35.65 16.92 8.48
CA VAL A 694 -35.34 15.56 8.01
C VAL A 694 -36.59 14.90 7.49
N VAL A 695 -36.50 14.30 6.30
CA VAL A 695 -37.55 13.48 5.68
C VAL A 695 -37.05 12.04 5.51
N ASP A 696 -37.97 11.08 5.59
CA ASP A 696 -37.67 9.68 5.26
C ASP A 696 -37.83 9.40 3.75
N SER A 697 -37.63 8.15 3.34
CA SER A 697 -37.77 7.70 1.95
C SER A 697 -39.19 7.83 1.38
N GLU A 698 -40.22 8.01 2.21
CA GLU A 698 -41.61 8.29 1.81
C GLU A 698 -41.91 9.79 1.81
N ASN A 699 -40.88 10.63 1.97
CA ASN A 699 -40.98 12.09 2.07
C ASN A 699 -41.81 12.58 3.28
N ARG A 700 -41.94 11.75 4.33
CA ARG A 700 -42.58 12.15 5.59
C ARG A 700 -41.56 12.86 6.45
N THR A 701 -41.94 13.99 7.05
CA THR A 701 -41.08 14.72 7.98
C THR A 701 -40.92 13.94 9.28
N VAL A 702 -39.67 13.57 9.61
CA VAL A 702 -39.31 12.84 10.84
C VAL A 702 -38.63 13.75 11.87
N VAL A 703 -38.02 14.85 11.42
CA VAL A 703 -37.56 15.95 12.27
C VAL A 703 -38.16 17.24 11.71
N ALA A 704 -38.97 17.92 12.52
CA ALA A 704 -39.59 19.19 12.16
C ALA A 704 -38.53 20.27 11.87
N PRO A 705 -38.87 21.32 11.09
CA PRO A 705 -37.99 22.46 10.87
C PRO A 705 -37.32 22.98 12.15
N THR A 706 -36.00 23.11 12.12
CA THR A 706 -35.19 23.56 13.25
C THR A 706 -33.91 24.25 12.79
N SER A 707 -33.44 25.23 13.55
CA SER A 707 -32.14 25.88 13.36
C SER A 707 -31.12 25.50 14.44
N ALA A 708 -31.40 24.46 15.23
CA ALA A 708 -30.50 24.00 16.27
C ALA A 708 -29.14 23.58 15.68
N ASP A 709 -28.06 23.86 16.41
CA ASP A 709 -26.70 23.48 15.98
C ASP A 709 -26.51 21.95 15.93
N VAL A 710 -27.24 21.22 16.78
CA VAL A 710 -27.30 19.75 16.79
C VAL A 710 -28.75 19.33 16.99
N PHE A 711 -29.22 18.36 16.21
CA PHE A 711 -30.54 17.75 16.35
C PHE A 711 -30.46 16.23 16.46
N SER A 712 -31.48 15.61 17.06
CA SER A 712 -31.59 14.17 17.18
C SER A 712 -32.49 13.59 16.08
N LEU A 713 -32.06 12.48 15.51
CA LEU A 713 -32.76 11.74 14.48
C LEU A 713 -32.90 10.28 14.93
N ALA A 714 -34.12 9.87 15.28
CA ALA A 714 -34.44 8.47 15.44
C ALA A 714 -34.49 7.81 14.05
N VAL A 715 -33.71 6.74 13.88
CA VAL A 715 -33.65 6.00 12.61
C VAL A 715 -34.16 4.57 12.79
N SER A 716 -34.31 3.88 11.66
CA SER A 716 -34.72 2.48 11.62
C SER A 716 -33.84 1.76 10.60
N PRO A 717 -33.39 0.53 10.87
CA PRO A 717 -32.51 -0.20 9.97
C PRO A 717 -33.10 -0.32 8.58
N ASN A 718 -32.25 -0.23 7.55
CA ASN A 718 -32.63 -0.29 6.13
C ASN A 718 -33.60 0.82 5.68
N THR A 719 -33.76 1.88 6.47
CA THR A 719 -34.51 3.08 6.08
C THR A 719 -33.54 4.19 5.70
N SER A 720 -33.92 5.00 4.71
CA SER A 720 -33.13 6.14 4.28
C SER A 720 -33.78 7.45 4.69
N TYR A 721 -32.93 8.42 5.04
CA TYR A 721 -33.33 9.75 5.49
C TYR A 721 -32.57 10.80 4.68
N THR A 722 -33.19 11.97 4.51
CA THR A 722 -32.55 13.13 3.88
C THR A 722 -32.62 14.29 4.85
N VAL A 723 -31.46 14.82 5.25
CA VAL A 723 -31.36 16.13 5.90
C VAL A 723 -31.25 17.17 4.79
N GLU A 724 -32.17 18.13 4.81
CA GLU A 724 -32.28 19.18 3.81
C GLU A 724 -32.56 20.53 4.45
N ARG A 725 -32.10 21.60 3.78
CA ARG A 725 -32.50 22.97 4.13
C ARG A 725 -33.95 23.16 3.76
N VAL A 726 -34.75 23.79 4.63
CA VAL A 726 -36.16 24.08 4.35
C VAL A 726 -36.30 24.98 3.11
N ALA A 727 -35.38 25.93 2.94
CA ALA A 727 -35.37 26.84 1.80
C ALA A 727 -34.91 26.20 0.48
N VAL A 728 -34.20 25.07 0.54
CA VAL A 728 -33.63 24.37 -0.64
C VAL A 728 -33.82 22.86 -0.44
N PRO A 729 -35.07 22.35 -0.52
CA PRO A 729 -35.37 20.94 -0.29
C PRO A 729 -34.85 20.07 -1.43
N LEU A 730 -34.71 18.76 -1.22
CA LEU A 730 -34.31 17.78 -2.23
C LEU A 730 -35.14 17.88 -3.51
N SER A 731 -36.44 18.16 -3.38
CA SER A 731 -37.37 18.35 -4.51
C SER A 731 -37.03 19.54 -5.43
N SER A 732 -36.14 20.44 -5.01
CA SER A 732 -35.61 21.53 -5.85
C SER A 732 -34.47 21.10 -6.76
N PHE A 733 -33.93 19.89 -6.58
CA PHE A 733 -32.84 19.36 -7.39
C PHE A 733 -33.34 18.41 -8.48
N ALA A 734 -32.76 18.49 -9.67
CA ALA A 734 -32.94 17.47 -10.69
C ALA A 734 -32.04 16.26 -10.39
N TYR A 735 -32.53 15.05 -10.66
CA TYR A 735 -31.72 13.84 -10.52
C TYR A 735 -30.63 13.77 -11.60
N ALA A 736 -29.39 13.54 -11.18
CA ALA A 736 -28.30 13.16 -12.06
C ALA A 736 -27.42 12.10 -11.38
N PRO A 737 -27.29 10.87 -11.93
CA PRO A 737 -26.46 9.84 -11.32
C PRO A 737 -25.01 10.29 -11.22
N LEU A 738 -24.31 9.76 -10.22
CA LEU A 738 -22.87 9.86 -10.14
C LEU A 738 -22.24 8.98 -11.22
N THR A 739 -21.69 9.59 -12.27
CA THR A 739 -21.07 8.86 -13.40
C THR A 739 -19.59 9.16 -13.53
N GLY A 740 -18.91 8.38 -14.35
CA GLY A 740 -17.53 8.61 -14.74
C GLY A 740 -17.24 8.14 -16.15
N LYS A 741 -16.19 8.70 -16.75
CA LYS A 741 -15.61 8.19 -17.99
C LYS A 741 -14.32 7.45 -17.64
N PRO A 742 -14.04 6.30 -18.26
CA PRO A 742 -12.76 5.63 -18.09
C PRO A 742 -11.59 6.58 -18.34
N ALA A 743 -10.53 6.47 -17.55
CA ALA A 743 -9.31 7.22 -17.79
C ALA A 743 -8.77 6.91 -19.19
N THR A 744 -8.39 7.95 -19.93
CA THR A 744 -7.86 7.86 -21.30
C THR A 744 -6.40 8.27 -21.42
N ALA A 745 -5.82 8.83 -20.36
CA ALA A 745 -4.45 9.29 -20.30
C ALA A 745 -3.89 9.10 -18.89
N VAL A 746 -2.57 9.14 -18.75
CA VAL A 746 -1.93 9.16 -17.43
C VAL A 746 -2.33 10.40 -16.64
N LYS A 747 -2.48 10.27 -15.33
CA LYS A 747 -2.76 11.41 -14.45
C LYS A 747 -1.47 11.94 -13.84
N THR A 748 -1.39 13.25 -13.66
CA THR A 748 -0.23 13.91 -13.05
C THR A 748 -0.65 14.99 -12.07
N VAL A 749 0.11 15.12 -10.98
CA VAL A 749 0.06 16.27 -10.05
C VAL A 749 1.49 16.67 -9.73
N GLY A 750 1.86 17.92 -10.04
CA GLY A 750 3.26 18.34 -9.96
C GLY A 750 4.16 17.47 -10.86
N ASN A 751 5.15 16.82 -10.26
CA ASN A 751 6.04 15.86 -10.94
C ASN A 751 5.64 14.39 -10.71
N ARG A 752 4.51 14.13 -10.04
CA ARG A 752 4.02 12.78 -9.75
C ARG A 752 3.11 12.28 -10.85
N VAL A 753 3.12 10.97 -11.07
CA VAL A 753 2.38 10.30 -12.14
C VAL A 753 1.69 9.04 -11.62
N LEU A 754 0.49 8.80 -12.13
CA LEU A 754 -0.23 7.53 -12.03
C LEU A 754 -0.45 6.96 -13.43
N GLY A 755 -0.03 5.72 -13.63
CA GLY A 755 0.08 5.09 -14.93
C GLY A 755 1.44 5.29 -15.61
N ILE A 756 1.59 4.74 -16.81
CA ILE A 756 2.84 4.72 -17.57
C ILE A 756 2.72 5.60 -18.81
N LYS A 757 3.37 6.76 -18.77
CA LYS A 757 3.41 7.66 -19.93
C LYS A 757 4.33 7.10 -21.00
N TRP A 758 5.55 6.78 -20.60
CA TRP A 758 6.58 6.23 -21.47
C TRP A 758 7.70 5.62 -20.64
N SER A 759 8.35 4.58 -21.17
CA SER A 759 9.59 4.04 -20.63
C SER A 759 10.45 3.53 -21.78
N GLU A 760 11.76 3.75 -21.71
CA GLU A 760 12.68 3.24 -22.72
C GLU A 760 12.68 1.69 -22.70
N PRO A 761 12.34 1.02 -23.82
CA PRO A 761 12.41 -0.42 -23.90
C PRO A 761 13.85 -0.91 -23.76
N PRO A 762 14.09 -2.15 -23.29
CA PRO A 762 15.40 -2.77 -23.44
C PRO A 762 15.83 -2.76 -24.91
N LEU A 763 17.09 -2.44 -25.17
CA LEU A 763 17.63 -2.40 -26.53
C LEU A 763 17.64 -3.83 -27.10
N LYS A 764 17.12 -3.98 -28.32
CA LYS A 764 17.38 -5.17 -29.13
C LYS A 764 18.60 -4.91 -29.99
N SER A 765 19.63 -5.73 -29.82
CA SER A 765 20.84 -5.66 -30.62
C SER A 765 20.92 -6.87 -31.53
N ASP A 766 21.22 -6.63 -32.81
CA ASP A 766 21.60 -7.68 -33.75
C ASP A 766 23.08 -8.08 -33.60
N LEU A 767 23.85 -7.30 -32.84
CA LEU A 767 25.29 -7.44 -32.67
C LEU A 767 25.66 -8.25 -31.43
N VAL A 768 25.00 -7.97 -30.30
CA VAL A 768 25.37 -8.54 -29.00
C VAL A 768 24.14 -9.01 -28.22
N SER A 769 24.29 -10.11 -27.50
CA SER A 769 23.39 -10.53 -26.43
C SER A 769 24.20 -10.96 -25.20
N VAL A 770 23.65 -10.76 -24.01
CA VAL A 770 24.24 -11.31 -22.77
C VAL A 770 23.76 -12.74 -22.57
N VAL A 771 24.71 -13.66 -22.37
CA VAL A 771 24.45 -15.06 -22.04
C VAL A 771 24.35 -15.24 -20.53
N ALA A 772 25.26 -14.63 -19.76
CA ALA A 772 25.26 -14.65 -18.30
C ALA A 772 25.95 -13.37 -17.75
N PRO A 773 25.54 -12.85 -16.57
CA PRO A 773 24.43 -13.33 -15.77
C PRO A 773 23.12 -12.75 -16.30
N GLU A 774 22.00 -13.46 -16.10
CA GLU A 774 20.69 -13.04 -16.64
C GLU A 774 20.29 -11.63 -16.18
N LYS A 775 20.63 -11.24 -14.96
CA LYS A 775 20.32 -9.89 -14.43
C LYS A 775 20.90 -8.74 -15.26
N LEU A 776 21.91 -8.99 -16.09
CA LEU A 776 22.50 -7.99 -17.00
C LEU A 776 22.00 -8.12 -18.45
N SER A 777 21.05 -9.01 -18.72
CA SER A 777 20.61 -9.31 -20.09
C SER A 777 19.73 -8.26 -20.75
N ASN A 778 19.27 -7.25 -20.00
CA ASN A 778 18.61 -6.09 -20.58
C ASN A 778 19.65 -5.09 -21.05
N LEU A 779 19.93 -5.12 -22.35
CA LEU A 779 20.72 -4.08 -22.98
C LEU A 779 20.01 -2.74 -22.90
N VAL A 780 20.79 -1.69 -22.83
CA VAL A 780 20.34 -0.31 -22.81
C VAL A 780 20.94 0.39 -24.02
N LYS A 781 20.19 1.33 -24.61
CA LYS A 781 20.75 2.21 -25.63
C LYS A 781 21.68 3.22 -24.96
N ALA A 782 22.96 3.19 -25.30
CA ALA A 782 23.94 4.14 -24.77
C ALA A 782 23.61 5.57 -25.24
N GLN A 783 23.18 6.44 -24.34
CA GLN A 783 22.87 7.84 -24.61
C GLN A 783 22.83 8.61 -23.28
N VAL A 784 22.83 9.94 -23.33
CA VAL A 784 22.60 10.75 -22.12
C VAL A 784 21.25 10.38 -21.49
N GLY A 785 21.23 10.21 -20.17
CA GLY A 785 20.09 9.70 -19.38
C GLY A 785 19.99 8.17 -19.30
N ALA A 786 20.79 7.42 -20.05
CA ALA A 786 20.78 5.96 -19.99
C ALA A 786 21.23 5.45 -18.60
N PRO A 787 20.52 4.49 -17.98
CA PRO A 787 20.96 3.92 -16.71
C PRO A 787 22.23 3.09 -16.88
N ILE A 788 23.18 3.28 -15.97
CA ILE A 788 24.48 2.56 -15.98
C ILE A 788 24.48 1.31 -15.09
N TYR A 789 23.52 1.20 -14.17
CA TYR A 789 23.38 0.06 -13.27
C TYR A 789 21.95 -0.47 -13.29
N VAL A 790 21.80 -1.78 -13.08
CA VAL A 790 20.48 -2.42 -12.92
C VAL A 790 19.87 -2.16 -11.53
N ASP A 791 20.70 -1.86 -10.54
CA ASP A 791 20.35 -1.77 -9.10
C ASP A 791 20.69 -0.41 -8.46
N ARG A 792 21.04 0.61 -9.25
CA ARG A 792 21.24 2.00 -8.81
C ARG A 792 20.65 3.00 -9.82
N SER A 793 20.35 4.21 -9.35
CA SER A 793 19.67 5.25 -10.13
C SER A 793 20.59 6.08 -11.03
N TYR A 794 21.89 5.80 -11.04
CA TYR A 794 22.83 6.59 -11.81
C TYR A 794 22.64 6.45 -13.31
N THR A 795 22.86 7.56 -14.02
CA THR A 795 22.69 7.65 -15.47
C THR A 795 23.90 8.28 -16.14
N VAL A 796 24.04 8.06 -17.45
CA VAL A 796 25.05 8.71 -18.30
C VAL A 796 24.73 10.20 -18.44
N ASN A 797 25.70 11.08 -18.22
CA ASN A 797 25.59 12.52 -18.46
C ASN A 797 26.37 12.97 -19.69
N ASP A 798 27.49 12.30 -19.99
CA ASP A 798 28.23 12.47 -21.24
C ASP A 798 28.93 11.17 -21.63
N LEU A 799 29.09 10.94 -22.94
CA LEU A 799 29.79 9.78 -23.49
C LEU A 799 30.42 10.13 -24.84
N PRO A 800 31.53 9.47 -25.23
CA PRO A 800 32.13 9.65 -26.54
C PRO A 800 31.16 9.34 -27.69
N GLY A 801 31.28 10.08 -28.80
CA GLY A 801 30.32 10.03 -29.91
C GLY A 801 30.16 8.64 -30.52
N GLN A 802 31.24 7.86 -30.59
CA GLN A 802 31.24 6.49 -31.09
C GLN A 802 30.43 5.51 -30.24
N LEU A 803 30.18 5.82 -28.96
CA LEU A 803 29.36 5.00 -28.08
C LEU A 803 27.88 5.36 -28.16
N ASN A 804 27.54 6.57 -28.64
CA ASN A 804 26.16 7.03 -28.69
C ASN A 804 25.29 6.18 -29.62
N GLY A 805 24.14 5.73 -29.12
CA GLY A 805 23.21 4.82 -29.78
C GLY A 805 23.60 3.33 -29.75
N GLN A 806 24.79 2.98 -29.23
CA GLN A 806 25.29 1.60 -29.23
C GLN A 806 24.73 0.78 -28.06
N ALA A 807 25.03 -0.53 -28.06
CA ALA A 807 24.61 -1.40 -26.97
C ALA A 807 25.43 -1.16 -25.71
N LEU A 808 24.75 -0.74 -24.64
CA LEU A 808 25.25 -0.67 -23.26
C LEU A 808 24.77 -1.91 -22.50
N VAL A 809 25.68 -2.65 -21.88
CA VAL A 809 25.38 -3.60 -20.80
C VAL A 809 25.59 -2.84 -19.49
N PRO A 810 24.52 -2.54 -18.74
CA PRO A 810 24.65 -1.94 -17.41
C PRO A 810 25.41 -2.86 -16.46
N GLY A 811 26.03 -2.30 -15.44
CA GLY A 811 26.59 -3.07 -14.33
C GLY A 811 25.54 -3.43 -13.27
N ALA A 812 25.96 -4.14 -12.22
CA ALA A 812 25.17 -4.39 -11.02
C ALA A 812 25.99 -3.99 -9.80
N ASN A 813 25.76 -2.80 -9.24
CA ASN A 813 26.60 -2.22 -8.20
C ASN A 813 26.68 -3.07 -6.92
N ASN A 814 25.66 -3.89 -6.62
CA ASN A 814 25.70 -4.87 -5.54
C ASN A 814 26.80 -5.94 -5.75
N ASP A 815 27.30 -6.13 -6.98
CA ASP A 815 28.41 -7.00 -7.32
C ASP A 815 29.76 -6.25 -7.39
N SER A 816 29.84 -4.99 -6.95
CA SER A 816 31.07 -4.17 -7.03
C SER A 816 32.30 -4.83 -6.41
N LYS A 817 32.11 -5.66 -5.39
CA LYS A 817 33.17 -6.41 -4.69
C LYS A 817 33.33 -7.85 -5.17
N ALA A 818 32.56 -8.29 -6.16
CA ALA A 818 32.64 -9.66 -6.65
C ALA A 818 34.01 -9.94 -7.25
N THR A 819 34.65 -11.02 -6.78
CA THR A 819 35.93 -11.58 -7.30
C THR A 819 35.72 -12.91 -8.02
N THR A 820 34.49 -13.42 -8.05
CA THR A 820 34.08 -14.65 -8.71
C THR A 820 32.66 -14.48 -9.29
N PRO A 821 32.23 -15.34 -10.24
CA PRO A 821 33.05 -16.32 -10.95
C PRO A 821 34.01 -15.65 -11.95
N PRO A 822 35.07 -16.35 -12.43
CA PRO A 822 36.02 -15.80 -13.41
C PRO A 822 35.36 -15.47 -14.76
N ASN A 823 34.19 -16.06 -15.04
CA ASN A 823 33.35 -15.78 -16.21
C ASN A 823 32.12 -14.95 -15.82
N TYR A 824 32.33 -13.86 -15.09
CA TYR A 824 31.26 -13.02 -14.55
C TYR A 824 30.28 -12.56 -15.64
N LEU A 825 30.77 -11.96 -16.73
CA LEU A 825 29.93 -11.51 -17.85
C LEU A 825 30.31 -12.28 -19.13
N THR A 826 29.35 -13.00 -19.70
CA THR A 826 29.50 -13.69 -20.99
C THR A 826 28.59 -13.04 -22.02
N LEU A 827 29.17 -12.60 -23.13
CA LEU A 827 28.50 -11.99 -24.27
C LEU A 827 28.56 -12.95 -25.47
N ASN A 828 27.54 -12.92 -26.31
CA ASN A 828 27.56 -13.54 -27.63
C ASN A 828 27.51 -12.45 -28.69
N LEU A 829 28.48 -12.45 -29.61
CA LEU A 829 28.65 -11.46 -30.67
C LEU A 829 28.41 -12.11 -32.03
N THR A 830 27.53 -11.52 -32.84
CA THR A 830 27.17 -12.07 -34.16
C THR A 830 28.18 -11.75 -35.25
N ARG A 831 29.01 -10.71 -35.06
CA ARG A 831 30.04 -10.23 -35.97
C ARG A 831 31.20 -9.57 -35.19
N PRO A 832 32.37 -9.34 -35.80
CA PRO A 832 33.47 -8.62 -35.14
C PRO A 832 33.02 -7.27 -34.58
N ALA A 833 33.54 -6.93 -33.40
CA ALA A 833 33.14 -5.74 -32.65
C ALA A 833 34.33 -5.15 -31.89
N THR A 834 34.22 -3.86 -31.55
CA THR A 834 35.04 -3.25 -30.51
C THR A 834 34.23 -3.23 -29.22
N VAL A 835 34.74 -3.93 -28.19
CA VAL A 835 34.15 -3.95 -26.85
C VAL A 835 34.87 -2.95 -25.99
N TYR A 836 34.11 -2.04 -25.39
CA TYR A 836 34.60 -1.07 -24.44
C TYR A 836 34.16 -1.45 -23.04
N VAL A 837 35.03 -1.25 -22.06
CA VAL A 837 34.69 -1.34 -20.63
C VAL A 837 35.05 -0.02 -19.96
N ALA A 838 34.15 0.52 -19.15
CA ALA A 838 34.39 1.75 -18.40
C ALA A 838 34.45 1.46 -16.89
N PHE A 839 35.51 1.93 -16.23
CA PHE A 839 35.82 1.62 -14.84
C PHE A 839 35.91 2.86 -13.93
N ASP A 840 35.50 2.64 -12.68
CA ASP A 840 35.83 3.41 -11.47
C ASP A 840 37.27 3.95 -11.38
N PRO A 841 37.64 5.24 -11.61
CA PRO A 841 39.04 5.66 -11.42
C PRO A 841 39.56 5.44 -10.01
N ARG A 842 38.69 5.45 -8.98
CA ARG A 842 39.07 5.18 -7.59
C ARG A 842 39.64 3.76 -7.41
N GLY A 843 39.36 2.85 -8.33
CA GLY A 843 39.85 1.46 -8.29
C GLY A 843 41.24 1.25 -8.86
N GLU A 844 41.81 2.26 -9.53
CA GLU A 844 43.13 2.20 -10.14
C GLU A 844 44.18 1.90 -9.06
N ASN A 845 44.95 0.82 -9.26
CA ASN A 845 45.93 0.30 -8.28
C ASN A 845 45.35 -0.16 -6.93
N VAL A 846 44.01 -0.27 -6.78
CA VAL A 846 43.37 -0.68 -5.52
C VAL A 846 42.58 -1.98 -5.66
N TRP A 847 41.66 -2.06 -6.62
CA TRP A 847 40.80 -3.24 -6.81
C TRP A 847 40.53 -3.60 -8.27
N TRP A 848 41.07 -2.86 -9.25
CA TRP A 848 40.92 -3.24 -10.65
C TRP A 848 41.39 -4.67 -10.91
N PRO A 849 40.61 -5.45 -11.67
CA PRO A 849 40.93 -6.84 -11.93
C PRO A 849 42.06 -6.97 -12.95
N SER A 850 42.87 -8.02 -12.82
CA SER A 850 44.04 -8.24 -13.69
C SER A 850 43.67 -8.43 -15.17
N TRP A 851 42.48 -8.97 -15.47
CA TRP A 851 42.01 -9.16 -16.85
C TRP A 851 41.86 -7.84 -17.63
N LEU A 852 41.73 -6.69 -16.93
CA LEU A 852 41.65 -5.37 -17.58
C LEU A 852 42.92 -5.04 -18.38
N SER A 853 44.06 -5.67 -18.06
CA SER A 853 45.31 -5.51 -18.81
C SER A 853 45.24 -6.01 -20.28
N ASP A 854 44.23 -6.83 -20.62
CA ASP A 854 43.95 -7.23 -22.00
C ASP A 854 43.32 -6.09 -22.84
N TYR A 855 42.93 -4.99 -22.20
CA TYR A 855 42.27 -3.85 -22.84
C TYR A 855 43.18 -2.63 -22.92
N THR A 856 43.07 -1.88 -24.02
CA THR A 856 43.82 -0.64 -24.23
C THR A 856 43.07 0.56 -23.63
N ARG A 857 43.72 1.32 -22.73
CA ARG A 857 43.19 2.60 -22.21
C ARG A 857 43.07 3.61 -23.35
N THR A 858 41.91 4.22 -23.52
CA THR A 858 41.61 5.08 -24.68
C THR A 858 42.02 6.54 -24.51
N GLY A 859 42.16 7.00 -23.26
CA GLY A 859 42.27 8.43 -22.92
C GLY A 859 40.90 9.13 -22.82
N GLU A 860 39.82 8.46 -23.21
CA GLU A 860 38.45 8.95 -23.12
C GLU A 860 37.78 8.50 -21.82
N THR A 861 36.63 9.09 -21.53
CA THR A 861 35.86 8.85 -20.30
C THR A 861 34.36 8.88 -20.59
N VAL A 862 33.58 8.20 -19.76
CA VAL A 862 32.11 8.30 -19.73
C VAL A 862 31.72 9.01 -18.45
N GLY A 863 31.10 10.19 -18.56
CA GLY A 863 30.58 10.90 -17.40
C GLY A 863 29.22 10.37 -16.99
N THR A 864 29.02 10.20 -15.69
CA THR A 864 27.76 9.73 -15.11
C THR A 864 27.32 10.68 -13.99
N THR A 865 26.09 10.52 -13.50
CA THR A 865 25.60 11.26 -12.33
C THR A 865 26.29 10.87 -11.02
N ASP A 866 27.13 9.84 -11.00
CA ASP A 866 27.92 9.41 -9.82
C ASP A 866 29.40 9.76 -9.99
N GLN A 867 30.05 9.14 -10.97
CA GLN A 867 31.48 9.27 -11.24
C GLN A 867 31.78 9.41 -12.74
N ARG A 868 32.99 9.88 -13.05
CA ARG A 868 33.52 9.86 -14.43
C ARG A 868 34.37 8.60 -14.63
N LEU A 869 33.89 7.68 -15.44
CA LEU A 869 34.49 6.36 -15.66
C LEU A 869 35.58 6.41 -16.73
N ILE A 870 36.70 5.72 -16.53
CA ILE A 870 37.80 5.61 -17.49
C ILE A 870 37.49 4.53 -18.52
N LEU A 871 37.61 4.85 -19.81
CA LEU A 871 37.25 3.96 -20.90
C LEU A 871 38.45 3.17 -21.45
N PHE A 872 38.27 1.86 -21.55
CA PHE A 872 39.21 0.92 -22.17
C PHE A 872 38.54 0.20 -23.33
N LYS A 873 39.30 -0.25 -24.33
CA LYS A 873 38.77 -0.94 -25.51
C LYS A 873 39.58 -2.18 -25.89
N ARG A 874 38.90 -3.14 -26.51
CA ARG A 874 39.50 -4.31 -27.14
C ARG A 874 38.67 -4.72 -28.36
N ASP A 875 39.35 -4.97 -29.46
CA ASP A 875 38.72 -5.56 -30.63
C ASP A 875 38.59 -7.07 -30.45
N VAL A 876 37.44 -7.61 -30.82
CA VAL A 876 37.12 -9.04 -30.66
C VAL A 876 36.45 -9.59 -31.92
N PRO A 877 36.71 -10.87 -32.28
CA PRO A 877 36.00 -11.53 -33.37
C PRO A 877 34.54 -11.81 -32.98
N ALA A 878 33.75 -12.29 -33.95
CA ALA A 878 32.44 -12.88 -33.68
C ALA A 878 32.57 -14.11 -32.76
N GLY A 879 31.52 -14.41 -31.99
CA GLY A 879 31.47 -15.55 -31.06
C GLY A 879 31.29 -15.11 -29.60
N GLN A 880 31.60 -16.03 -28.68
CA GLN A 880 31.48 -15.75 -27.25
C GLN A 880 32.68 -14.96 -26.72
N LEU A 881 32.40 -13.91 -25.95
CA LEU A 881 33.38 -13.15 -25.19
C LEU A 881 33.09 -13.29 -23.69
N VAL A 882 34.11 -13.63 -22.91
CA VAL A 882 34.01 -13.74 -21.45
C VAL A 882 34.81 -12.60 -20.82
N LEU A 883 34.17 -11.85 -19.93
CA LEU A 883 34.79 -10.84 -19.08
C LEU A 883 34.80 -11.33 -17.62
N GLY A 884 35.87 -10.96 -16.92
CA GLY A 884 36.07 -11.35 -15.54
C GLY A 884 35.24 -10.55 -14.54
N PRO A 885 35.44 -10.84 -13.25
CA PRO A 885 34.71 -10.22 -12.14
C PRO A 885 35.05 -8.72 -12.00
N ASN A 886 34.23 -8.00 -11.23
CA ASN A 886 34.32 -6.56 -11.05
C ASN A 886 35.54 -6.11 -10.24
N SER A 887 35.99 -6.95 -9.30
CA SER A 887 37.14 -6.69 -8.45
C SER A 887 38.20 -7.78 -8.60
N GLY A 888 39.47 -7.39 -8.56
CA GLY A 888 40.62 -8.28 -8.43
C GLY A 888 41.02 -8.53 -6.97
N VAL A 889 40.42 -7.85 -6.00
CA VAL A 889 40.81 -7.90 -4.58
C VAL A 889 39.58 -8.16 -3.71
N PRO A 890 39.59 -9.24 -2.89
CA PRO A 890 38.49 -9.54 -1.97
C PRO A 890 38.09 -8.32 -1.12
N ASP A 891 36.79 -8.16 -0.91
CA ASP A 891 36.16 -7.11 -0.09
C ASP A 891 36.39 -5.66 -0.55
N LYS A 892 37.11 -5.44 -1.64
CA LYS A 892 37.31 -4.12 -2.24
C LYS A 892 36.47 -3.96 -3.51
N GLY A 893 35.87 -2.79 -3.66
CA GLY A 893 35.03 -2.45 -4.80
C GLY A 893 33.97 -1.42 -4.42
N ASN A 894 33.94 -0.30 -5.15
CA ASN A 894 32.95 0.77 -4.96
C ASN A 894 31.95 0.88 -6.13
N SER A 895 32.24 0.22 -7.26
CA SER A 895 31.51 0.31 -8.52
C SER A 895 31.80 -0.95 -9.35
N THR A 896 30.88 -1.32 -10.25
CA THR A 896 31.13 -2.32 -11.30
C THR A 896 31.47 -1.65 -12.62
N TYR A 897 32.17 -2.36 -13.50
CA TYR A 897 32.35 -1.86 -14.86
C TYR A 897 31.04 -1.84 -15.65
N VAL A 898 30.96 -0.95 -16.63
CA VAL A 898 29.92 -0.94 -17.65
C VAL A 898 30.53 -1.31 -19.00
N THR A 899 29.77 -2.02 -19.83
CA THR A 899 30.28 -2.52 -21.12
C THR A 899 29.53 -1.88 -22.27
N PHE A 900 30.24 -1.43 -23.30
CA PHE A 900 29.66 -0.97 -24.56
C PHE A 900 30.15 -1.85 -25.69
N VAL A 901 29.29 -2.13 -26.67
CA VAL A 901 29.66 -2.93 -27.84
C VAL A 901 29.33 -2.17 -29.11
N VAL A 902 30.36 -1.93 -29.92
CA VAL A 902 30.30 -1.15 -31.15
C VAL A 902 30.67 -2.07 -32.33
N PRO A 903 29.91 -2.07 -33.43
CA PRO A 903 30.26 -2.85 -34.61
C PRO A 903 31.60 -2.35 -35.19
N ARG A 904 32.41 -3.29 -35.69
CA ARG A 904 33.68 -2.98 -36.33
C ARG A 904 33.56 -2.92 -37.85
#